data_AF-A0A2K5I6Q7-F1
#
_entry.id   AF-A0A2K5I6Q7-F1
#
_cell.length_a   1.000
_cell.length_b   1.000
_cell.length_c   1.000
_cell.angle_alpha   90.00
_cell.angle_beta   90.00
_cell.angle_gamma   90.00
#
_symmetry.space_group_name_H-M   'P 1'
#
loop_
_entity.id
_entity.type
_entity.pdbx_description
1 polymer ?
#
loop_
_entity_poly.entity_id
_entity_poly.type
_entity_poly.pdbx_seq_one_letter_code
_entity_poly.pdbx_strand_id
1 'polypeptide(L)'
;MSGLGRLFGKGKKEKGPTPEEAIQKLKETEKILIKKQEFLEQKIQQELQTAKKYGTKNKRAALQALRRKKRFEQQLAQTDGTLSTLEFQREAIENATTNAEVLRTMELAAQGMKKAYQDMDIDKVDELMTDITEQQEVAQQISDAISRPMGFGDDVDEDELLEELELLEQEELAQELLSVGDKEEEPPVKLPSVPSTHLPAEPGSTALRMTVVGNPRSWSCQWLPILILLLGTGHGPGVEGVTHYKAGDPVILYVNKVGPYHNPQETYHYYQLPVCCPEKIRHKSLSLGEVLDGDRMAESLYEIRFRENVEKRILCHMQLSSAQVEQLRQAIEELYYFEFVVDDLPIRGFVGYMEESGFLPHSHKIGLWTHLDFHLEFHGDRIIFANVSVRDVKPHSLDGLRPDEFLGLTHTYSVRWSETSVERRSDRRRGDDGGFFPRTLEIHWLSIINSMVLVFLLVGFVAVILMRVLRNDLARYNLDEETTSAGSGDDFDQGDNGWKIIHTDVFRFPPYRGLLCAVLGVGAQFLALGTGIIVMALLGMFNVHRHGAINSAAILLYALTCCISGYVSSHFYRQIGGERWVWNIILTTSLFSVPFFLTWSVVNSVHWANGSTQALPATTILLLLTVWLLVGFPLTVIGGIFGKNNASPFDAPCRTKNIAREIPPQPWYKSTVIHMTVGGFLPFSAISVELYYIFATVWGREQYTLYGILFFVFAILLSVGACISIALTYFQLSGEDYRWWWRSVLSVGSTGLFIFLYSVFYYARRSNMSGAVQTVEFFGYSLLTGYVFFLMLGTISFFSSLKFIRYIYVNLKMD
;
A
#
# COMPACT_ATOMS: atom_id res chain seq x y z
N MET A 1 53.48 -12.92 -24.78
CA MET A 1 52.33 -13.18 -25.67
C MET A 1 51.69 -11.86 -26.05
N SER A 2 51.98 -11.34 -27.25
CA SER A 2 51.43 -10.09 -27.79
C SER A 2 50.74 -10.40 -29.12
N GLY A 3 49.49 -10.84 -29.05
CA GLY A 3 48.81 -11.39 -30.23
C GLY A 3 47.27 -11.51 -30.16
N LEU A 4 46.58 -10.80 -29.25
CA LEU A 4 45.10 -10.80 -29.24
C LEU A 4 44.44 -9.42 -29.29
N GLY A 5 45.20 -8.32 -29.31
CA GLY A 5 44.66 -6.95 -29.41
C GLY A 5 44.29 -6.50 -30.83
N ARG A 6 44.46 -7.35 -31.85
CA ARG A 6 44.25 -7.01 -33.27
C ARG A 6 42.99 -7.60 -33.90
N LEU A 7 42.19 -8.38 -33.15
CA LEU A 7 40.97 -9.01 -33.67
C LEU A 7 39.67 -8.21 -33.39
N PHE A 8 39.72 -7.23 -32.49
CA PHE A 8 38.60 -6.30 -32.26
C PHE A 8 39.00 -4.92 -32.77
N GLY A 9 38.51 -4.58 -33.96
CA GLY A 9 38.70 -3.29 -34.59
C GLY A 9 38.33 -2.17 -33.63
N LYS A 10 39.34 -1.39 -33.25
CA LYS A 10 39.17 -0.14 -32.51
C LYS A 10 38.56 0.87 -33.47
N GLY A 11 37.23 0.85 -33.57
CA GLY A 11 36.48 1.94 -34.20
C GLY A 11 36.93 3.26 -33.57
N LYS A 12 37.23 4.24 -34.41
CA LYS A 12 37.44 5.63 -33.97
C LYS A 12 36.25 6.00 -33.08
N LYS A 13 36.47 6.25 -31.78
CA LYS A 13 35.50 6.97 -30.97
C LYS A 13 35.37 8.36 -31.58
N GLU A 14 34.28 8.61 -32.30
CA GLU A 14 33.84 9.98 -32.56
C GLU A 14 33.75 10.69 -31.21
N LYS A 15 34.39 11.86 -31.10
CA LYS A 15 34.22 12.71 -29.94
C LYS A 15 32.75 13.11 -29.91
N GLY A 16 32.04 12.75 -28.83
CA GLY A 16 30.69 13.25 -28.59
C GLY A 16 30.68 14.78 -28.56
N PRO A 17 29.52 15.42 -28.83
CA PRO A 17 29.41 16.87 -28.88
C PRO A 17 29.83 17.49 -27.55
N THR A 18 30.52 18.62 -27.62
CA THR A 18 30.89 19.38 -26.43
C THR A 18 29.64 19.99 -25.79
N PRO A 19 29.65 20.27 -24.47
CA PRO A 19 28.51 20.91 -23.79
C PRO A 19 28.09 22.23 -24.45
N GLU A 20 29.05 23.01 -24.96
CA GLU A 20 28.79 24.25 -25.72
C GLU A 20 28.06 23.99 -27.05
N GLU A 21 28.46 22.96 -27.79
CA GLU A 21 27.76 22.54 -29.02
C GLU A 21 26.35 22.01 -28.74
N ALA A 22 26.16 21.35 -27.60
CA ALA A 22 24.84 20.88 -27.16
C ALA A 22 23.92 22.06 -26.80
N ILE A 23 24.41 23.03 -26.03
CA ILE A 23 23.68 24.27 -25.69
C ILE A 23 23.32 25.05 -26.97
N GLN A 24 24.24 25.16 -27.93
CA GLN A 24 23.98 25.86 -29.20
C GLN A 24 22.86 25.17 -29.99
N LYS A 25 22.89 23.84 -30.10
CA LYS A 25 21.83 23.08 -30.79
C LYS A 25 20.48 23.21 -30.08
N LEU A 26 20.46 23.20 -28.75
CA LEU A 26 19.24 23.42 -27.97
C LEU A 26 18.63 24.80 -28.26
N LYS A 27 19.44 25.88 -28.25
CA LYS A 27 19.01 27.24 -28.61
C LYS A 27 18.48 27.34 -30.05
N GLU A 28 19.11 26.65 -30.99
CA GLU A 28 18.64 26.59 -32.38
C GLU A 28 17.29 25.87 -32.50
N THR A 29 17.09 24.78 -31.75
CA THR A 29 15.81 24.06 -31.72
C THR A 29 14.71 24.84 -31.01
N GLU A 30 15.00 25.54 -29.90
CA GLU A 30 14.07 26.45 -29.22
C GLU A 30 13.54 27.50 -30.21
N LYS A 31 14.43 28.12 -30.99
CA LYS A 31 14.05 29.11 -32.00
C LYS A 31 13.15 28.57 -33.10
N ILE A 32 13.29 27.29 -33.46
CA ILE A 32 12.40 26.62 -34.42
C ILE A 32 11.02 26.38 -33.81
N LEU A 33 10.98 25.94 -32.54
CA LEU A 33 9.73 25.68 -31.83
C LEU A 33 8.95 26.96 -31.53
N ILE A 34 9.62 28.06 -31.15
CA ILE A 34 8.98 29.38 -30.98
C ILE A 34 8.33 29.84 -32.29
N LYS A 35 9.02 29.70 -33.44
CA LYS A 35 8.41 30.01 -34.74
C LYS A 35 7.20 29.12 -35.07
N LYS A 36 7.22 27.86 -34.62
CA LYS A 36 6.11 26.93 -34.79
C LYS A 36 4.93 27.32 -33.88
N GLN A 37 5.20 27.76 -32.65
CA GLN A 37 4.24 28.30 -31.71
C GLN A 37 3.51 29.51 -32.32
N GLU A 38 4.25 30.51 -32.78
CA GLU A 38 3.70 31.70 -33.45
C GLU A 38 2.85 31.34 -34.68
N PHE A 39 3.30 30.36 -35.49
CA PHE A 39 2.53 29.90 -36.64
C PHE A 39 1.22 29.22 -36.25
N LEU A 40 1.23 28.38 -35.20
CA LEU A 40 0.05 27.70 -34.69
C LEU A 40 -0.95 28.69 -34.07
N GLU A 41 -0.47 29.68 -33.31
CA GLU A 41 -1.30 30.77 -32.78
C GLU A 41 -1.99 31.57 -33.89
N GLN A 42 -1.26 31.92 -34.95
CA GLN A 42 -1.86 32.58 -36.13
C GLN A 42 -2.94 31.72 -36.78
N LYS A 43 -2.74 30.41 -36.87
CA LYS A 43 -3.73 29.47 -37.41
C LYS A 43 -4.96 29.34 -36.53
N ILE A 44 -4.79 29.31 -35.21
CA ILE A 44 -5.89 29.30 -34.23
C ILE A 44 -6.74 30.56 -34.39
N GLN A 45 -6.11 31.74 -34.45
CA GLN A 45 -6.81 33.01 -34.66
C GLN A 45 -7.56 33.05 -36.01
N GLN A 46 -6.96 32.52 -37.08
CA GLN A 46 -7.58 32.44 -38.40
C GLN A 46 -8.83 31.53 -38.40
N GLU A 47 -8.76 30.36 -37.77
CA GLU A 47 -9.92 29.46 -37.66
C GLU A 47 -10.99 30.02 -36.72
N LEU A 48 -10.61 30.72 -35.64
CA LEU A 48 -11.55 31.40 -34.74
C LEU A 48 -12.34 32.51 -35.46
N GLN A 49 -11.68 33.35 -36.28
CA GLN A 49 -12.36 34.34 -37.11
C GLN A 49 -13.29 33.69 -38.14
N THR A 50 -12.88 32.54 -38.67
CA THR A 50 -13.69 31.76 -39.61
C THR A 50 -14.93 31.19 -38.91
N ALA A 51 -14.79 30.65 -37.69
CA ALA A 51 -15.90 30.15 -36.88
C ALA A 51 -16.91 31.26 -36.58
N LYS A 52 -16.45 32.44 -36.13
CA LYS A 52 -17.31 33.62 -35.88
C LYS A 52 -18.09 34.03 -37.15
N LYS A 53 -17.40 34.17 -38.28
CA LYS A 53 -18.03 34.56 -39.56
C LYS A 53 -19.14 33.62 -40.05
N TYR A 54 -19.05 32.32 -39.73
CA TYR A 54 -20.01 31.31 -40.15
C TYR A 54 -20.99 30.88 -39.05
N GLY A 55 -20.82 31.29 -37.79
CA GLY A 55 -21.64 30.85 -36.65
C GLY A 55 -23.14 31.07 -36.90
N THR A 56 -23.53 32.32 -37.16
CA THR A 56 -24.93 32.70 -37.40
C THR A 56 -25.48 32.29 -38.77
N LYS A 57 -24.62 31.93 -39.75
CA LYS A 57 -25.01 31.69 -41.15
C LYS A 57 -24.97 30.21 -41.57
N ASN A 58 -24.04 29.43 -41.01
CA ASN A 58 -23.82 28.03 -41.35
C ASN A 58 -23.12 27.28 -40.19
N LYS A 59 -23.92 26.77 -39.25
CA LYS A 59 -23.48 26.03 -38.04
C LYS A 59 -22.51 24.88 -38.36
N ARG A 60 -22.70 24.17 -39.47
CA ARG A 60 -21.83 23.03 -39.89
C ARG A 60 -20.42 23.48 -40.30
N ALA A 61 -20.30 24.62 -40.98
CA ALA A 61 -19.00 25.17 -41.36
C ALA A 61 -18.26 25.76 -40.15
N ALA A 62 -18.99 26.36 -39.21
CA ALA A 62 -18.45 26.86 -37.95
C ALA A 62 -17.89 25.72 -37.06
N LEU A 63 -18.63 24.62 -36.90
CA LEU A 63 -18.16 23.44 -36.16
C LEU A 63 -16.90 22.81 -36.78
N GLN A 64 -16.79 22.78 -38.10
CA GLN A 64 -15.57 22.30 -38.78
C GLN A 64 -14.36 23.21 -38.55
N ALA A 65 -14.57 24.53 -38.48
CA ALA A 65 -13.52 25.49 -38.15
C ALA A 65 -13.09 25.36 -36.67
N LEU A 66 -14.04 25.22 -35.74
CA LEU A 66 -13.75 24.96 -34.32
C LEU A 66 -12.99 23.64 -34.09
N ARG A 67 -13.35 22.58 -34.82
CA ARG A 67 -12.59 21.31 -34.78
C ARG A 67 -11.16 21.45 -35.32
N ARG A 68 -10.92 22.32 -36.30
CA ARG A 68 -9.55 22.65 -36.77
C ARG A 68 -8.80 23.50 -35.74
N LYS A 69 -9.45 24.51 -35.15
CA LYS A 69 -8.93 25.32 -34.03
C LYS A 69 -8.44 24.42 -32.89
N LYS A 70 -9.28 23.52 -32.39
CA LYS A 70 -8.95 22.64 -31.27
C LYS A 70 -7.77 21.70 -31.56
N ARG A 71 -7.62 21.22 -32.80
CA ARG A 71 -6.44 20.45 -33.22
C ARG A 71 -5.16 21.30 -33.24
N PHE A 72 -5.24 22.56 -33.66
CA PHE A 72 -4.09 23.47 -33.59
C PHE A 72 -3.75 23.85 -32.14
N GLU A 73 -4.73 24.02 -31.26
CA GLU A 73 -4.52 24.23 -29.81
C GLU A 73 -3.85 23.04 -29.14
N GLN A 74 -4.22 21.82 -29.51
CA GLN A 74 -3.52 20.61 -29.05
C GLN A 74 -2.07 20.56 -29.54
N GLN A 75 -1.82 20.91 -30.81
CA GLN A 75 -0.45 20.99 -31.34
C GLN A 75 0.37 22.11 -30.69
N LEU A 76 -0.28 23.21 -30.30
CA LEU A 76 0.33 24.33 -29.58
C LEU A 76 0.73 23.89 -28.18
N ALA A 77 -0.19 23.30 -27.40
CA ALA A 77 0.08 22.77 -26.08
C ALA A 77 1.20 21.72 -26.07
N GLN A 78 1.25 20.85 -27.10
CA GLN A 78 2.36 19.92 -27.28
C GLN A 78 3.68 20.65 -27.54
N THR A 79 3.66 21.66 -28.42
CA THR A 79 4.86 22.44 -28.76
C THR A 79 5.37 23.24 -27.55
N ASP A 80 4.48 23.79 -26.72
CA ASP A 80 4.81 24.52 -25.49
C ASP A 80 5.41 23.61 -24.41
N GLY A 81 4.85 22.41 -24.24
CA GLY A 81 5.42 21.40 -23.35
C GLY A 81 6.81 20.95 -23.81
N THR A 82 7.01 20.80 -25.12
CA THR A 82 8.33 20.45 -25.70
C THR A 82 9.33 21.60 -25.52
N LEU A 83 8.91 22.85 -25.71
CA LEU A 83 9.73 24.04 -25.51
C LEU A 83 10.16 24.18 -24.05
N SER A 84 9.22 24.07 -23.11
CA SER A 84 9.50 24.12 -21.66
C SER A 84 10.49 23.04 -21.23
N THR A 85 10.38 21.85 -21.81
CA THR A 85 11.31 20.74 -21.53
C THR A 85 12.72 21.04 -22.05
N LEU A 86 12.85 21.61 -23.26
CA LEU A 86 14.15 21.97 -23.83
C LEU A 86 14.80 23.14 -23.08
N GLU A 87 14.01 24.14 -22.68
CA GLU A 87 14.48 25.27 -21.86
C GLU A 87 15.02 24.79 -20.51
N PHE A 88 14.30 23.89 -19.84
CA PHE A 88 14.75 23.26 -18.60
C PHE A 88 16.03 22.44 -18.80
N GLN A 89 16.12 21.64 -19.87
CA GLN A 89 17.34 20.88 -20.19
C GLN A 89 18.53 21.79 -20.47
N ARG A 90 18.31 22.90 -21.19
CA ARG A 90 19.36 23.88 -21.47
C ARG A 90 19.83 24.56 -20.18
N GLU A 91 18.91 25.01 -19.33
CA GLU A 91 19.22 25.64 -18.05
C GLU A 91 19.97 24.67 -17.12
N ALA A 92 19.58 23.39 -17.08
CA ALA A 92 20.30 22.37 -16.33
C ALA A 92 21.73 22.16 -16.84
N ILE A 93 21.95 22.12 -18.17
CA ILE A 93 23.29 21.99 -18.76
C ILE A 93 24.11 23.27 -18.53
N GLU A 94 23.52 24.47 -18.67
CA GLU A 94 24.19 25.75 -18.40
C GLU A 94 24.58 25.91 -16.92
N ASN A 95 23.71 25.47 -16.00
CA ASN A 95 24.02 25.45 -14.56
C ASN A 95 25.09 24.41 -14.24
N ALA A 96 25.04 23.23 -14.86
CA ALA A 96 26.06 22.20 -14.68
C ALA A 96 27.44 22.63 -15.22
N THR A 97 27.50 23.30 -16.38
CA THR A 97 28.76 23.83 -16.92
C THR A 97 29.31 24.98 -16.07
N THR A 98 28.43 25.88 -15.59
CA THR A 98 28.80 26.97 -14.69
C THR A 98 29.33 26.42 -13.35
N ASN A 99 28.63 25.47 -12.75
CA ASN A 99 29.05 24.82 -11.50
C ASN A 99 30.35 24.04 -11.69
N ALA A 100 30.53 23.35 -12.81
CA ALA A 100 31.79 22.66 -13.12
C ALA A 100 32.98 23.63 -13.25
N GLU A 101 32.75 24.82 -13.82
CA GLU A 101 33.79 25.86 -13.92
C GLU A 101 34.08 26.51 -12.56
N VAL A 102 33.06 26.75 -11.74
CA VAL A 102 33.20 27.18 -10.34
C VAL A 102 34.01 26.14 -9.54
N LEU A 103 33.70 24.85 -9.69
CA LEU A 103 34.45 23.78 -9.02
C LEU A 103 35.90 23.69 -9.52
N ARG A 104 36.15 23.86 -10.82
CA ARG A 104 37.53 23.94 -11.36
C ARG A 104 38.32 25.11 -10.79
N THR A 105 37.69 26.28 -10.69
CA THR A 105 38.35 27.46 -10.12
C THR A 105 38.59 27.30 -8.61
N MET A 106 37.68 26.65 -7.89
CA MET A 106 37.89 26.24 -6.50
C MET A 106 38.97 25.17 -6.35
N GLU A 107 39.09 24.21 -7.26
CA GLU A 107 40.16 23.20 -7.27
C GLU A 107 41.53 23.85 -7.48
N LEU A 108 41.64 24.78 -8.45
CA LEU A 108 42.87 25.55 -8.67
C LEU A 108 43.23 26.40 -7.44
N ALA A 109 42.23 27.02 -6.79
CA ALA A 109 42.41 27.74 -5.55
C ALA A 109 42.85 26.81 -4.40
N ALA A 110 42.24 25.62 -4.28
CA ALA A 110 42.57 24.61 -3.28
C ALA A 110 43.95 24.00 -3.50
N GLN A 111 44.39 23.80 -4.75
CA GLN A 111 45.76 23.37 -5.08
C GLN A 111 46.78 24.47 -4.75
N GLY A 112 46.43 25.74 -4.97
CA GLY A 112 47.21 26.89 -4.52
C GLY A 112 47.33 26.95 -3.00
N MET A 113 46.22 26.73 -2.28
CA MET A 113 46.17 26.66 -0.82
C MET A 113 46.91 25.43 -0.27
N LYS A 114 46.82 24.27 -0.92
CA LYS A 114 47.55 23.03 -0.58
C LYS A 114 49.07 23.20 -0.72
N LYS A 115 49.50 24.00 -1.70
CA LYS A 115 50.91 24.39 -1.84
C LYS A 115 51.38 25.35 -0.73
N ALA A 116 50.46 26.13 -0.16
CA ALA A 116 50.73 27.03 0.95
C ALA A 116 50.70 26.35 2.34
N TYR A 117 50.03 25.19 2.46
CA TYR A 117 49.86 24.45 3.72
C TYR A 117 50.36 23.01 3.62
N GLN A 118 51.60 22.85 3.14
CA GLN A 118 52.19 21.55 2.78
C GLN A 118 52.43 20.57 3.95
N ASP A 119 51.95 20.84 5.17
CA ASP A 119 52.30 20.07 6.37
C ASP A 119 51.15 19.75 7.35
N MET A 120 49.87 19.80 6.95
CA MET A 120 48.79 19.24 7.80
C MET A 120 47.72 18.47 7.03
N ASP A 121 47.81 17.16 7.24
CA ASP A 121 46.83 16.06 7.28
C ASP A 121 45.82 15.84 6.13
N ILE A 122 45.86 14.61 5.61
CA ILE A 122 45.17 14.09 4.43
C ILE A 122 44.21 13.01 4.93
N ASP A 123 42.92 13.32 5.09
CA ASP A 123 41.86 12.31 5.23
C ASP A 123 40.43 12.81 4.88
N LYS A 124 40.25 14.04 4.35
CA LYS A 124 38.91 14.60 4.02
C LYS A 124 38.58 14.79 2.53
N VAL A 125 39.41 14.22 1.64
CA VAL A 125 39.22 14.36 0.19
C VAL A 125 38.43 13.19 -0.41
N ASP A 126 38.45 12.02 0.21
CA ASP A 126 37.77 10.82 -0.30
C ASP A 126 36.25 10.82 -0.01
N GLU A 127 35.79 11.52 1.04
CA GLU A 127 34.36 11.66 1.37
C GLU A 127 33.62 12.52 0.33
N LEU A 128 34.26 13.62 -0.12
CA LEU A 128 33.73 14.52 -1.15
C LEU A 128 33.61 13.89 -2.54
N MET A 129 34.48 12.94 -2.87
CA MET A 129 34.41 12.23 -4.17
C MET A 129 33.27 11.21 -4.22
N THR A 130 32.79 10.77 -3.06
CA THR A 130 31.69 9.79 -2.95
C THR A 130 30.33 10.47 -3.15
N ASP A 131 30.14 11.67 -2.58
CA ASP A 131 28.93 12.49 -2.78
C ASP A 131 28.73 12.92 -4.24
N ILE A 132 29.82 13.12 -4.99
CA ILE A 132 29.77 13.51 -6.41
C ILE A 132 29.25 12.37 -7.30
N THR A 133 29.54 11.11 -6.94
CA THR A 133 29.05 9.95 -7.71
C THR A 133 27.57 9.65 -7.48
N GLU A 134 27.00 10.01 -6.32
CA GLU A 134 25.57 9.83 -6.03
C GLU A 134 24.68 10.88 -6.73
N GLN A 135 25.14 12.12 -6.93
CA GLN A 135 24.33 13.13 -7.63
C GLN A 135 24.19 12.89 -9.15
N GLN A 136 25.09 12.13 -9.76
CA GLN A 136 25.08 11.88 -11.20
C GLN A 136 23.99 10.87 -11.61
N GLU A 137 23.54 10.01 -10.67
CA GLU A 137 22.55 8.95 -10.93
C GLU A 137 21.10 9.47 -10.86
N VAL A 138 20.84 10.51 -10.05
CA VAL A 138 19.53 11.19 -9.94
C VAL A 138 19.17 11.92 -11.24
N ALA A 139 20.14 12.55 -11.89
CA ALA A 139 19.95 13.25 -13.17
C ALA A 139 19.53 12.30 -14.31
N GLN A 140 19.96 11.04 -14.26
CA GLN A 140 19.65 10.04 -15.27
C GLN A 140 18.23 9.47 -15.12
N GLN A 141 17.74 9.34 -13.88
CA GLN A 141 16.37 8.90 -13.59
C GLN A 141 15.30 9.95 -13.98
N ILE A 142 15.62 11.23 -13.86
CA ILE A 142 14.75 12.34 -14.28
C ILE A 142 14.67 12.41 -15.82
N SER A 143 15.78 12.16 -16.52
CA SER A 143 15.83 12.10 -17.98
C SER A 143 14.97 10.97 -18.56
N ASP A 144 14.94 9.81 -17.91
CA ASP A 144 14.11 8.68 -18.35
C ASP A 144 12.61 8.89 -18.05
N ALA A 145 12.28 9.57 -16.95
CA ALA A 145 10.90 9.93 -16.59
C ALA A 145 10.26 10.93 -17.57
N ILE A 146 11.05 11.87 -18.11
CA ILE A 146 10.59 12.94 -19.01
C ILE A 146 10.45 12.44 -20.47
N SER A 147 11.08 11.32 -20.83
CA SER A 147 11.16 10.82 -22.22
C SER A 147 9.92 10.09 -22.75
N ARG A 148 8.84 9.93 -21.95
CA ARG A 148 7.61 9.25 -22.39
C ARG A 148 6.63 10.24 -23.02
N PRO A 149 6.43 10.23 -24.34
CA PRO A 149 5.38 11.04 -24.94
C PRO A 149 4.02 10.56 -24.42
N MET A 150 3.26 11.47 -23.80
CA MET A 150 1.87 11.23 -23.45
C MET A 150 1.08 10.99 -24.74
N GLY A 151 0.70 9.73 -24.97
CA GLY A 151 -0.16 9.34 -26.07
C GLY A 151 -1.60 9.79 -25.78
N PHE A 152 -2.08 10.80 -26.50
CA PHE A 152 -3.49 11.20 -26.50
C PHE A 152 -4.18 10.71 -27.77
N GLY A 153 -5.27 9.96 -27.57
CA GLY A 153 -6.15 9.46 -28.62
C GLY A 153 -7.03 10.55 -29.22
N ASP A 154 -7.49 10.32 -30.43
CA ASP A 154 -8.09 11.28 -31.38
C ASP A 154 -9.63 11.33 -31.30
N ASP A 155 -10.20 11.59 -30.11
CA ASP A 155 -11.65 11.79 -29.96
C ASP A 155 -11.92 13.18 -29.38
N VAL A 156 -12.33 14.12 -30.25
CA VAL A 156 -12.84 15.43 -29.86
C VAL A 156 -14.35 15.31 -29.72
N ASP A 157 -14.87 15.46 -28.49
CA ASP A 157 -16.31 15.40 -28.21
C ASP A 157 -17.07 16.52 -28.94
N GLU A 158 -18.11 16.12 -29.69
CA GLU A 158 -18.92 17.04 -30.52
C GLU A 158 -19.81 17.95 -29.67
N ASP A 159 -20.18 17.54 -28.46
CA ASP A 159 -21.03 18.30 -27.53
C ASP A 159 -20.29 19.53 -26.95
N GLU A 160 -18.99 19.40 -26.66
CA GLU A 160 -18.15 20.50 -26.18
C GLU A 160 -17.98 21.59 -27.26
N LEU A 161 -17.88 21.19 -28.54
CA LEU A 161 -17.79 22.12 -29.66
C LEU A 161 -19.10 22.88 -29.91
N LEU A 162 -20.26 22.29 -29.56
CA LEU A 162 -21.56 22.93 -29.67
C LEU A 162 -21.74 24.01 -28.60
N GLU A 163 -21.31 23.72 -27.36
CA GLU A 163 -21.33 24.67 -26.25
C GLU A 163 -20.40 25.87 -26.51
N GLU A 164 -19.17 25.63 -27.00
CA GLU A 164 -18.23 26.69 -27.38
C GLU A 164 -18.81 27.58 -28.50
N LEU A 165 -19.52 27.00 -29.47
CA LEU A 165 -20.15 27.76 -30.54
C LEU A 165 -21.29 28.65 -30.04
N GLU A 166 -22.11 28.16 -29.12
CA GLU A 166 -23.23 28.93 -28.54
C GLU A 166 -22.75 30.12 -27.69
N LEU A 167 -21.64 29.95 -26.98
CA LEU A 167 -20.99 31.06 -26.26
C LEU A 167 -20.45 32.12 -27.23
N LEU A 168 -19.82 31.72 -28.34
CA LEU A 168 -19.31 32.65 -29.35
C LEU A 168 -20.44 33.42 -30.06
N GLU A 169 -21.58 32.77 -30.30
CA GLU A 169 -22.78 33.42 -30.86
C GLU A 169 -23.35 34.47 -29.89
N GLN A 170 -23.38 34.18 -28.58
CA GLN A 170 -23.83 35.12 -27.55
C GLN A 170 -22.88 36.32 -27.40
N GLU A 171 -21.57 36.11 -27.48
CA GLU A 171 -20.57 37.19 -27.44
C GLU A 171 -20.69 38.12 -28.66
N GLU A 172 -20.88 37.58 -29.87
CA GLU A 172 -21.06 38.37 -31.09
C GLU A 172 -22.36 39.20 -31.04
N LEU A 173 -23.47 38.60 -30.56
CA LEU A 173 -24.73 39.31 -30.33
C LEU A 173 -24.59 40.44 -29.30
N ALA A 174 -23.86 40.20 -28.21
CA ALA A 174 -23.59 41.22 -27.20
C ALA A 174 -22.73 42.37 -27.76
N GLN A 175 -21.78 42.07 -28.65
CA GLN A 175 -20.94 43.06 -29.32
C GLN A 175 -21.71 43.88 -30.37
N GLU A 176 -22.62 43.26 -31.13
CA GLU A 176 -23.56 43.98 -32.02
C GLU A 176 -24.49 44.90 -31.23
N LEU A 177 -25.03 44.47 -30.10
CA LEU A 177 -25.89 45.28 -29.23
C LEU A 177 -25.18 46.51 -28.64
N LEU A 178 -23.88 46.41 -28.36
CA LEU A 178 -23.04 47.53 -27.91
C LEU A 178 -22.77 48.56 -29.02
N SER A 179 -22.88 48.18 -30.30
CA SER A 179 -22.61 49.06 -31.45
C SER A 179 -23.81 49.90 -31.92
N VAL A 180 -25.02 49.65 -31.38
CA VAL A 180 -26.27 50.31 -31.79
C VAL A 180 -26.69 51.46 -30.85
N GLY A 181 -25.97 51.66 -29.74
CA GLY A 181 -26.31 52.66 -28.72
C GLY A 181 -25.76 54.07 -28.97
N ASP A 182 -26.18 54.72 -30.06
CA ASP A 182 -26.12 56.19 -30.20
C ASP A 182 -27.26 56.66 -31.11
N LYS A 183 -28.45 56.84 -30.52
CA LYS A 183 -29.51 57.80 -30.92
C LYS A 183 -30.66 57.82 -29.91
N GLU A 184 -31.07 59.04 -29.57
CA GLU A 184 -31.94 59.48 -28.47
C GLU A 184 -33.46 59.16 -28.61
N GLU A 185 -34.14 59.44 -27.48
CA GLU A 185 -35.56 59.81 -27.24
C GLU A 185 -36.59 58.72 -26.82
N GLU A 186 -36.95 58.73 -25.53
CA GLU A 186 -38.31 58.45 -25.01
C GLU A 186 -39.25 59.67 -25.26
N PRO A 187 -40.61 59.66 -25.11
CA PRO A 187 -41.51 58.74 -24.37
C PRO A 187 -42.90 58.50 -25.09
N PRO A 188 -44.03 58.25 -24.39
CA PRO A 188 -44.48 57.02 -23.72
C PRO A 188 -45.79 56.46 -24.36
N VAL A 189 -46.35 55.31 -23.89
CA VAL A 189 -47.81 55.08 -23.67
C VAL A 189 -48.22 53.59 -23.46
N LYS A 190 -48.88 53.38 -22.29
CA LYS A 190 -50.01 52.49 -21.89
C LYS A 190 -49.94 50.94 -21.95
N LEU A 191 -50.22 50.38 -20.77
CA LEU A 191 -50.78 49.02 -20.52
C LEU A 191 -52.20 48.85 -21.10
N PRO A 192 -52.60 47.62 -21.49
CA PRO A 192 -53.60 46.93 -20.67
C PRO A 192 -53.54 45.37 -20.60
N SER A 193 -54.02 44.88 -19.44
CA SER A 193 -54.81 43.67 -19.10
C SER A 193 -54.48 42.24 -19.60
N VAL A 194 -54.44 41.37 -18.59
CA VAL A 194 -54.40 39.88 -18.56
C VAL A 194 -55.61 39.22 -19.25
N PRO A 195 -55.44 38.00 -19.78
CA PRO A 195 -56.37 36.93 -19.43
C PRO A 195 -55.69 35.61 -19.02
N SER A 196 -56.35 34.97 -18.06
CA SER A 196 -56.05 33.68 -17.45
C SER A 196 -56.23 32.52 -18.44
N THR A 197 -55.34 31.52 -18.41
CA THR A 197 -55.71 30.14 -18.76
C THR A 197 -54.71 29.13 -18.17
N HIS A 198 -55.26 28.05 -17.63
CA HIS A 198 -54.60 26.94 -16.95
C HIS A 198 -54.13 25.83 -17.91
N LEU A 199 -53.31 24.93 -17.33
CA LEU A 199 -52.99 23.52 -17.67
C LEU A 199 -51.64 23.31 -18.40
N PRO A 200 -51.00 22.11 -18.32
CA PRO A 200 -51.17 20.98 -17.39
C PRO A 200 -49.82 20.46 -16.80
N ALA A 201 -49.94 19.53 -15.84
CA ALA A 201 -48.85 18.70 -15.33
C ALA A 201 -48.71 17.40 -16.16
N GLU A 202 -47.48 16.90 -16.31
CA GLU A 202 -47.18 15.56 -16.84
C GLU A 202 -45.76 15.11 -16.38
N PRO A 203 -45.36 13.83 -16.50
CA PRO A 203 -45.47 12.84 -15.42
C PRO A 203 -44.15 12.18 -15.01
N GLY A 204 -44.20 11.43 -13.91
CA GLY A 204 -43.08 10.70 -13.31
C GLY A 204 -42.58 9.50 -14.11
N SER A 205 -41.25 9.34 -14.13
CA SER A 205 -40.55 8.19 -14.68
C SER A 205 -40.54 7.01 -13.70
N THR A 206 -40.90 5.85 -14.22
CA THR A 206 -41.12 4.58 -13.52
C THR A 206 -39.87 3.70 -13.62
N ALA A 207 -39.47 3.11 -12.50
CA ALA A 207 -38.35 2.18 -12.39
C ALA A 207 -38.57 0.88 -13.18
N LEU A 208 -37.56 0.49 -13.96
CA LEU A 208 -37.53 -0.76 -14.74
C LEU A 208 -36.98 -1.91 -13.88
N ARG A 209 -37.88 -2.83 -13.50
CA ARG A 209 -37.53 -4.16 -12.95
C ARG A 209 -37.26 -5.11 -14.11
N MET A 210 -36.03 -5.64 -14.20
CA MET A 210 -35.73 -6.82 -15.02
C MET A 210 -35.94 -8.10 -14.18
N THR A 211 -36.90 -8.91 -14.58
CA THR A 211 -37.03 -10.32 -14.16
C THR A 211 -36.42 -11.22 -15.22
N VAL A 212 -35.51 -12.11 -14.83
CA VAL A 212 -35.05 -13.23 -15.66
C VAL A 212 -35.43 -14.52 -14.94
N VAL A 213 -36.25 -15.34 -15.60
CA VAL A 213 -36.52 -16.74 -15.24
C VAL A 213 -35.79 -17.61 -16.26
N GLY A 214 -35.01 -18.58 -15.75
CA GLY A 214 -34.41 -19.63 -16.56
C GLY A 214 -33.59 -20.59 -15.70
N ASN A 215 -34.16 -21.76 -15.39
CA ASN A 215 -33.48 -22.90 -14.76
C ASN A 215 -32.81 -23.73 -15.89
N PRO A 216 -31.66 -24.41 -15.65
CA PRO A 216 -31.74 -25.83 -15.33
C PRO A 216 -30.63 -26.40 -14.41
N ARG A 217 -31.07 -27.31 -13.53
CA ARG A 217 -30.47 -28.59 -13.06
C ARG A 217 -28.93 -28.76 -12.91
N SER A 218 -28.56 -28.98 -11.63
CA SER A 218 -27.54 -29.91 -11.07
C SER A 218 -26.07 -29.60 -11.43
N TRP A 219 -25.12 -29.41 -10.50
CA TRP A 219 -24.64 -30.35 -9.46
C TRP A 219 -24.32 -29.67 -8.13
N SER A 220 -24.32 -30.48 -7.08
CA SER A 220 -24.26 -30.16 -5.65
C SER A 220 -22.99 -29.41 -5.20
N CYS A 221 -23.16 -28.18 -4.70
CA CYS A 221 -22.21 -27.48 -3.83
C CYS A 221 -22.91 -27.16 -2.50
N GLN A 222 -22.97 -28.13 -1.58
CA GLN A 222 -23.69 -28.01 -0.31
C GLN A 222 -22.98 -27.18 0.78
N TRP A 223 -21.88 -26.50 0.48
CA TRP A 223 -21.12 -25.72 1.48
C TRP A 223 -21.22 -24.19 1.32
N LEU A 224 -21.74 -23.69 0.20
CA LEU A 224 -21.95 -22.24 0.00
C LEU A 224 -23.14 -21.66 0.81
N PRO A 225 -24.29 -22.36 0.97
CA PRO A 225 -25.43 -21.77 1.67
C PRO A 225 -25.22 -21.63 3.17
N ILE A 226 -24.37 -22.47 3.78
CA ILE A 226 -24.09 -22.45 5.23
C ILE A 226 -23.16 -21.29 5.59
N LEU A 227 -22.20 -20.95 4.71
CA LEU A 227 -21.35 -19.77 4.86
C LEU A 227 -22.15 -18.47 4.70
N ILE A 228 -23.14 -18.48 3.79
CA ILE A 228 -24.06 -17.34 3.58
C ILE A 228 -25.12 -17.26 4.68
N LEU A 229 -25.57 -18.37 5.29
CA LEU A 229 -26.52 -18.34 6.42
C LEU A 229 -25.87 -17.90 7.73
N LEU A 230 -24.60 -18.27 7.98
CA LEU A 230 -23.83 -17.83 9.15
C LEU A 230 -23.41 -16.36 9.05
N LEU A 231 -23.31 -15.80 7.84
CA LEU A 231 -23.10 -14.36 7.60
C LEU A 231 -24.40 -13.57 7.34
N GLY A 232 -25.50 -14.26 7.04
CA GLY A 232 -26.76 -13.67 6.52
C GLY A 232 -27.94 -13.71 7.49
N THR A 233 -27.73 -14.11 8.74
CA THR A 233 -28.71 -13.93 9.83
C THR A 233 -28.20 -12.96 10.89
N GLY A 234 -27.40 -11.98 10.48
CA GLY A 234 -27.44 -10.68 11.11
C GLY A 234 -28.54 -9.86 10.45
N HIS A 235 -29.74 -9.81 11.04
CA HIS A 235 -30.36 -8.50 11.17
C HIS A 235 -29.23 -7.61 11.70
N GLY A 236 -28.76 -6.68 10.87
CA GLY A 236 -27.54 -5.94 11.17
C GLY A 236 -27.61 -5.47 12.63
N PRO A 237 -26.54 -5.61 13.43
CA PRO A 237 -26.44 -4.77 14.60
C PRO A 237 -26.66 -3.36 14.06
N GLY A 238 -27.62 -2.65 14.66
CA GLY A 238 -28.18 -1.44 14.12
C GLY A 238 -27.11 -0.53 13.54
N VAL A 239 -27.49 0.24 12.53
CA VAL A 239 -26.79 1.47 12.17
C VAL A 239 -26.82 2.36 13.43
N GLU A 240 -25.92 2.11 14.38
CA GLU A 240 -25.61 3.03 15.46
C GLU A 240 -24.79 4.16 14.84
N GLY A 241 -25.29 5.37 15.02
CA GLY A 241 -24.48 6.59 14.92
C GLY A 241 -24.53 7.35 13.61
N VAL A 242 -25.71 7.60 13.03
CA VAL A 242 -25.87 8.91 12.37
C VAL A 242 -26.57 9.79 13.38
N THR A 243 -25.80 10.53 14.17
CA THR A 243 -26.38 11.51 15.10
C THR A 243 -26.97 12.66 14.30
N HIS A 244 -28.24 12.94 14.58
CA HIS A 244 -28.94 14.09 14.05
C HIS A 244 -28.94 15.19 15.10
N TYR A 245 -28.48 16.37 14.72
CA TYR A 245 -28.37 17.52 15.59
C TYR A 245 -29.41 18.58 15.24
N LYS A 246 -30.07 19.14 16.24
CA LYS A 246 -30.83 20.38 16.12
C LYS A 246 -29.92 21.57 16.38
N ALA A 247 -30.28 22.73 15.84
CA ALA A 247 -29.54 23.97 16.09
C ALA A 247 -29.44 24.24 17.60
N GLY A 248 -28.22 24.50 18.07
CA GLY A 248 -27.90 24.72 19.49
C GLY A 248 -27.67 23.44 20.30
N ASP A 249 -27.84 22.25 19.74
CA ASP A 249 -27.53 20.99 20.44
C ASP A 249 -26.03 20.92 20.76
N PRO A 250 -25.65 20.38 21.95
CA PRO A 250 -24.25 20.24 22.33
C PRO A 250 -23.56 19.16 21.47
N VAL A 251 -22.44 19.54 20.86
CA VAL A 251 -21.59 18.63 20.08
C VAL A 251 -20.36 18.29 20.93
N ILE A 252 -20.28 17.04 21.41
CA ILE A 252 -19.19 16.61 22.29
C ILE A 252 -17.95 16.35 21.44
N LEU A 253 -16.86 17.07 21.74
CA LEU A 253 -15.53 16.79 21.23
C LEU A 253 -14.79 15.88 22.22
N TYR A 254 -14.29 14.76 21.73
CA TYR A 254 -13.45 13.84 22.49
C TYR A 254 -11.97 14.07 22.17
N VAL A 255 -11.13 14.14 23.18
CA VAL A 255 -9.67 14.03 23.00
C VAL A 255 -9.30 12.55 22.95
N ASN A 256 -8.43 12.14 22.03
CA ASN A 256 -8.05 10.73 21.87
C ASN A 256 -6.57 10.51 22.26
N LYS A 257 -5.65 10.78 21.34
CA LYS A 257 -4.25 10.43 21.48
C LYS A 257 -3.30 11.48 20.90
N VAL A 258 -2.06 11.43 21.36
CA VAL A 258 -0.91 12.23 20.91
C VAL A 258 0.28 11.34 20.67
N GLY A 259 1.17 11.71 19.77
CA GLY A 259 2.40 10.96 19.55
C GLY A 259 3.31 11.61 18.51
N PRO A 260 4.56 11.13 18.38
CA PRO A 260 5.52 11.67 17.41
C PRO A 260 4.99 11.48 15.99
N TYR A 261 5.26 12.42 15.08
CA TYR A 261 4.82 12.26 13.68
C TYR A 261 5.45 11.02 13.01
N HIS A 262 6.75 10.80 13.26
CA HIS A 262 7.55 9.76 12.61
C HIS A 262 7.37 8.35 13.21
N ASN A 263 6.73 8.23 14.38
CA ASN A 263 6.46 6.97 15.06
C ASN A 263 4.94 6.73 15.14
N PRO A 264 4.32 6.04 14.16
CA PRO A 264 2.86 5.93 14.10
C PRO A 264 2.21 5.11 15.20
N GLN A 265 2.93 4.13 15.75
CA GLN A 265 2.36 3.25 16.77
C GLN A 265 2.67 3.74 18.20
N GLU A 266 3.69 4.58 18.36
CA GLU A 266 3.96 5.26 19.61
C GLU A 266 2.93 6.35 19.88
N THR A 267 1.91 6.00 20.66
CA THR A 267 0.81 6.90 21.02
C THR A 267 0.61 6.95 22.53
N TYR A 268 0.17 8.11 22.99
CA TYR A 268 -0.03 8.51 24.38
C TYR A 268 -1.39 9.21 24.53
N HIS A 269 -1.97 9.23 25.73
CA HIS A 269 -3.25 9.89 25.93
C HIS A 269 -3.05 11.41 25.92
N TYR A 270 -3.96 12.18 25.29
CA TYR A 270 -3.79 13.64 25.13
C TYR A 270 -3.49 14.37 26.45
N TYR A 271 -4.18 14.02 27.54
CA TYR A 271 -3.96 14.61 28.88
C TYR A 271 -2.66 14.16 29.59
N GLN A 272 -1.80 13.36 28.97
CA GLN A 272 -0.45 13.12 29.50
C GLN A 272 0.50 14.29 29.20
N LEU A 273 0.18 15.10 28.18
CA LEU A 273 0.85 16.38 27.96
C LEU A 273 0.33 17.42 28.97
N PRO A 274 1.13 18.42 29.36
CA PRO A 274 0.71 19.47 30.28
C PRO A 274 -0.16 20.50 29.54
N VAL A 275 -1.41 20.11 29.26
CA VAL A 275 -2.45 20.86 28.54
C VAL A 275 -3.69 21.07 29.42
N CYS A 276 -4.67 21.86 28.96
CA CYS A 276 -5.93 22.08 29.68
C CYS A 276 -6.64 20.75 29.97
N CYS A 277 -6.80 20.42 31.25
CA CYS A 277 -7.39 19.15 31.70
C CYS A 277 -8.57 19.42 32.65
N PRO A 278 -9.71 18.70 32.50
CA PRO A 278 -10.82 18.79 33.45
C PRO A 278 -10.45 18.18 34.81
N GLU A 279 -11.07 18.66 35.89
CA GLU A 279 -10.87 18.09 37.25
C GLU A 279 -11.21 16.61 37.33
N LYS A 280 -12.21 16.15 36.56
CA LYS A 280 -12.60 14.75 36.45
C LYS A 280 -12.69 14.33 34.99
N ILE A 281 -11.75 13.49 34.56
CA ILE A 281 -11.71 12.91 33.22
C ILE A 281 -12.82 11.87 33.08
N ARG A 282 -13.72 12.08 32.12
CA ARG A 282 -14.79 11.14 31.76
C ARG A 282 -14.42 10.45 30.45
N HIS A 283 -14.21 9.14 30.49
CA HIS A 283 -13.86 8.35 29.31
C HIS A 283 -15.12 7.88 28.55
N LYS A 284 -15.06 7.92 27.22
CA LYS A 284 -16.08 7.31 26.35
C LYS A 284 -15.97 5.79 26.42
N SER A 285 -17.08 5.07 26.44
CA SER A 285 -17.07 3.62 26.23
C SER A 285 -16.74 3.32 24.77
N LEU A 286 -15.66 2.57 24.53
CA LEU A 286 -15.17 2.23 23.21
C LEU A 286 -15.53 0.79 22.84
N SER A 287 -15.69 0.55 21.54
CA SER A 287 -15.80 -0.78 20.97
C SER A 287 -14.47 -1.55 21.08
N LEU A 288 -14.53 -2.88 20.97
CA LEU A 288 -13.33 -3.72 21.00
C LEU A 288 -12.31 -3.31 19.93
N GLY A 289 -12.79 -2.97 18.72
CA GLY A 289 -11.93 -2.54 17.63
C GLY A 289 -11.19 -1.23 17.92
N GLU A 290 -11.88 -0.22 18.46
CA GLU A 290 -11.28 1.07 18.83
C GLU A 290 -10.24 0.90 19.94
N VAL A 291 -10.52 0.06 20.94
CA VAL A 291 -9.55 -0.22 22.02
C VAL A 291 -8.27 -0.88 21.47
N LEU A 292 -8.39 -1.74 20.46
CA LEU A 292 -7.28 -2.40 19.76
C LEU A 292 -6.50 -1.47 18.83
N ASP A 293 -7.13 -0.43 18.29
CA ASP A 293 -6.46 0.65 17.53
C ASP A 293 -5.67 1.62 18.45
N GLY A 294 -5.68 1.36 19.76
CA GLY A 294 -5.04 2.20 20.77
C GLY A 294 -5.85 3.45 21.12
N ASP A 295 -7.13 3.53 20.73
CA ASP A 295 -7.97 4.69 21.04
C ASP A 295 -8.31 4.75 22.53
N ARG A 296 -8.25 5.95 23.09
CA ARG A 296 -8.52 6.26 24.49
C ARG A 296 -9.24 7.61 24.54
N MET A 297 -10.53 7.61 24.19
CA MET A 297 -11.32 8.83 24.08
C MET A 297 -11.80 9.33 25.45
N ALA A 298 -11.64 10.63 25.70
CA ALA A 298 -12.15 11.33 26.88
C ALA A 298 -12.86 12.62 26.51
N GLU A 299 -13.87 13.01 27.29
CA GLU A 299 -14.59 14.27 27.11
C GLU A 299 -13.64 15.47 27.24
N SER A 300 -13.73 16.40 26.29
CA SER A 300 -12.93 17.62 26.30
C SER A 300 -13.58 18.78 27.06
N LEU A 301 -12.81 19.85 27.29
CA LEU A 301 -13.30 21.12 27.85
C LEU A 301 -13.93 22.05 26.79
N TYR A 302 -13.89 21.68 25.50
CA TYR A 302 -14.41 22.52 24.43
C TYR A 302 -15.93 22.46 24.39
N GLU A 303 -16.57 23.60 24.63
CA GLU A 303 -18.02 23.73 24.48
C GLU A 303 -18.34 24.13 23.03
N ILE A 304 -18.80 23.16 22.25
CA ILE A 304 -19.22 23.32 20.85
C ILE A 304 -20.73 23.10 20.78
N ARG A 305 -21.44 24.01 20.10
CA ARG A 305 -22.87 23.92 19.84
C ARG A 305 -23.14 23.91 18.34
N PHE A 306 -24.08 23.07 17.91
CA PHE A 306 -24.38 22.88 16.50
C PHE A 306 -24.91 24.16 15.84
N ARG A 307 -24.26 24.59 14.75
CA ARG A 307 -24.51 25.84 13.99
C ARG A 307 -24.30 27.15 14.76
N GLU A 308 -23.60 27.12 15.89
CA GLU A 308 -23.24 28.32 16.63
C GLU A 308 -21.75 28.63 16.47
N ASN A 309 -21.44 29.76 15.83
CA ASN A 309 -20.06 30.24 15.67
C ASN A 309 -19.58 30.88 16.97
N VAL A 310 -18.33 30.60 17.34
CA VAL A 310 -17.70 31.13 18.54
C VAL A 310 -16.34 31.69 18.16
N GLU A 311 -16.08 32.95 18.46
CA GLU A 311 -14.78 33.57 18.21
C GLU A 311 -14.00 33.73 19.51
N LYS A 312 -12.76 33.21 19.53
CA LYS A 312 -11.75 33.45 20.57
C LYS A 312 -12.25 33.29 22.00
N ARG A 313 -12.94 32.19 22.28
CA ARG A 313 -13.38 31.84 23.63
C ARG A 313 -12.20 31.30 24.43
N ILE A 314 -12.13 31.67 25.72
CA ILE A 314 -11.09 31.18 26.63
C ILE A 314 -11.45 29.75 27.05
N LEU A 315 -10.50 28.83 26.87
CA LEU A 315 -10.63 27.44 27.30
C LEU A 315 -10.19 27.29 28.75
N CYS A 316 -8.95 27.69 29.06
CA CYS A 316 -8.42 27.65 30.42
C CYS A 316 -7.19 28.56 30.59
N HIS A 317 -6.87 28.89 31.85
CA HIS A 317 -5.61 29.53 32.24
C HIS A 317 -4.72 28.50 32.94
N MET A 318 -3.45 28.43 32.55
CA MET A 318 -2.48 27.47 33.09
C MET A 318 -1.21 28.17 33.54
N GLN A 319 -0.54 27.56 34.52
CA GLN A 319 0.80 27.92 34.99
C GLN A 319 1.67 26.69 34.81
N LEU A 320 2.65 26.75 33.90
CA LEU A 320 3.55 25.63 33.62
C LEU A 320 4.86 25.77 34.40
N SER A 321 5.31 24.68 35.01
CA SER A 321 6.65 24.57 35.59
C SER A 321 7.72 24.35 34.51
N SER A 322 8.99 24.61 34.83
CA SER A 322 10.13 24.37 33.93
C SER A 322 10.19 22.93 33.40
N ALA A 323 9.87 21.93 34.22
CA ALA A 323 9.81 20.53 33.80
C ALA A 323 8.68 20.25 32.79
N GLN A 324 7.52 20.89 32.95
CA GLN A 324 6.40 20.74 32.01
C GLN A 324 6.68 21.46 30.68
N VAL A 325 7.37 22.61 30.74
CA VAL A 325 7.82 23.32 29.53
C VAL A 325 8.84 22.47 28.77
N GLU A 326 9.76 21.81 29.46
CA GLU A 326 10.71 20.85 28.85
C GLU A 326 9.97 19.70 28.14
N GLN A 327 8.97 19.12 28.79
CA GLN A 327 8.16 18.04 28.22
C GLN A 327 7.45 18.48 26.92
N LEU A 328 6.88 19.69 26.89
CA LEU A 328 6.28 20.25 25.68
C LEU A 328 7.33 20.55 24.61
N ARG A 329 8.51 21.03 25.01
CA ARG A 329 9.60 21.32 24.07
C ARG A 329 10.04 20.05 23.34
N GLN A 330 10.32 18.98 24.08
CA GLN A 330 10.67 17.68 23.53
C GLN A 330 9.56 17.14 22.60
N ALA A 331 8.30 17.25 23.01
CA ALA A 331 7.17 16.85 22.16
C ALA A 331 7.11 17.65 20.84
N ILE A 332 7.41 18.95 20.86
CA ILE A 332 7.41 19.78 19.65
C ILE A 332 8.63 19.46 18.76
N GLU A 333 9.80 19.20 19.36
CA GLU A 333 11.00 18.75 18.65
C GLU A 333 10.77 17.43 17.90
N GLU A 334 10.02 16.50 18.49
CA GLU A 334 9.63 15.23 17.87
C GLU A 334 8.38 15.33 16.95
N LEU A 335 7.92 16.56 16.67
CA LEU A 335 6.75 16.86 15.84
C LEU A 335 5.48 16.15 16.32
N TYR A 336 5.18 16.24 17.61
CA TYR A 336 3.97 15.63 18.16
C TYR A 336 2.72 16.20 17.51
N TYR A 337 1.83 15.29 17.10
CA TYR A 337 0.48 15.63 16.66
C TYR A 337 -0.52 15.13 17.70
N PHE A 338 -1.70 15.77 17.72
CA PHE A 338 -2.86 15.32 18.48
C PHE A 338 -3.96 14.84 17.54
N GLU A 339 -4.77 13.91 18.02
CA GLU A 339 -5.99 13.45 17.37
C GLU A 339 -7.18 13.64 18.31
N PHE A 340 -8.18 14.39 17.85
CA PHE A 340 -9.48 14.56 18.48
C PHE A 340 -10.57 13.90 17.64
N VAL A 341 -11.72 13.64 18.23
CA VAL A 341 -12.85 12.99 17.55
C VAL A 341 -14.14 13.75 17.82
N VAL A 342 -14.84 14.14 16.77
CA VAL A 342 -16.16 14.81 16.82
C VAL A 342 -17.12 14.05 15.92
N ASP A 343 -18.23 13.49 16.42
CA ASP A 343 -19.17 12.70 15.61
C ASP A 343 -18.46 11.61 14.76
N ASP A 344 -17.56 10.88 15.43
CA ASP A 344 -16.65 9.88 14.85
C ASP A 344 -15.76 10.41 13.70
N LEU A 345 -15.63 11.73 13.52
CA LEU A 345 -14.66 12.40 12.63
C LEU A 345 -13.34 12.64 13.37
N PRO A 346 -12.24 12.00 12.95
CA PRO A 346 -10.93 12.34 13.49
C PRO A 346 -10.48 13.70 12.96
N ILE A 347 -10.02 14.55 13.87
CA ILE A 347 -9.45 15.88 13.64
C ILE A 347 -8.01 15.83 14.14
N ARG A 348 -7.06 16.33 13.35
CA ARG A 348 -5.63 16.22 13.67
C ARG A 348 -4.93 17.56 13.52
N GLY A 349 -3.98 17.83 14.40
CA GLY A 349 -3.15 19.03 14.37
C GLY A 349 -1.81 18.81 15.06
N PHE A 350 -0.82 19.66 14.78
CA PHE A 350 0.46 19.65 15.50
C PHE A 350 0.33 20.40 16.82
N VAL A 351 1.02 19.93 17.86
CA VAL A 351 1.01 20.56 19.20
C VAL A 351 1.72 21.91 19.18
N GLY A 352 2.79 22.04 18.39
CA GLY A 352 3.55 23.27 18.25
C GLY A 352 4.13 23.46 16.87
N TYR A 353 5.06 24.41 16.78
CA TYR A 353 5.78 24.79 15.60
C TYR A 353 7.26 24.90 15.93
N MET A 354 8.09 24.38 15.03
CA MET A 354 9.53 24.49 15.12
C MET A 354 10.04 25.17 13.84
N GLU A 355 10.87 26.19 14.02
CA GLU A 355 11.56 26.87 12.94
C GLU A 355 13.06 26.67 13.11
N GLU A 356 13.68 25.97 12.18
CA GLU A 356 15.13 25.85 12.09
C GLU A 356 15.68 27.04 11.29
N SER A 357 16.52 27.85 11.93
CA SER A 357 17.12 29.02 11.28
C SER A 357 18.61 29.14 11.58
N GLY A 358 19.39 29.44 10.53
CA GLY A 358 20.84 29.62 10.59
C GLY A 358 21.64 28.37 10.21
N PHE A 359 22.62 28.53 9.32
CA PHE A 359 23.56 27.47 8.95
C PHE A 359 24.61 27.23 10.05
N LEU A 360 24.90 28.23 10.90
CA LEU A 360 25.73 28.16 12.14
C LEU A 360 25.69 29.54 12.87
N PRO A 361 25.44 29.60 14.20
CA PRO A 361 24.91 28.54 15.05
C PRO A 361 23.46 28.23 14.65
N HIS A 362 23.08 26.94 14.65
CA HIS A 362 21.69 26.55 14.47
C HIS A 362 20.85 27.12 15.61
N SER A 363 19.88 27.97 15.30
CA SER A 363 18.89 28.42 16.26
C SER A 363 17.56 27.71 16.00
N HIS A 364 17.13 26.94 16.98
CA HIS A 364 15.85 26.25 16.98
C HIS A 364 14.88 27.15 17.74
N LYS A 365 13.92 27.75 17.05
CA LYS A 365 12.84 28.48 17.72
C LYS A 365 11.66 27.54 17.89
N ILE A 366 11.27 27.33 19.14
CA ILE A 366 10.21 26.39 19.49
C ILE A 366 9.04 27.17 20.03
N GLY A 367 7.88 26.97 19.40
CA GLY A 367 6.65 27.68 19.73
C GLY A 367 5.46 26.76 19.95
N LEU A 368 4.68 27.03 20.99
CA LEU A 368 3.45 26.29 21.30
C LEU A 368 2.22 26.97 20.69
N TRP A 369 1.31 26.19 20.12
CA TRP A 369 0.00 26.69 19.69
C TRP A 369 -0.96 26.81 20.87
N THR A 370 -1.33 28.04 21.23
CA THR A 370 -2.27 28.32 22.33
C THR A 370 -3.71 28.55 21.86
N HIS A 371 -3.92 28.73 20.55
CA HIS A 371 -5.23 28.93 19.94
C HIS A 371 -5.53 27.83 18.91
N LEU A 372 -6.72 27.20 19.01
CA LEU A 372 -7.21 26.23 18.02
C LEU A 372 -8.51 26.75 17.36
N ASP A 373 -8.56 26.77 16.03
CA ASP A 373 -9.73 27.15 15.25
C ASP A 373 -10.37 25.92 14.59
N PHE A 374 -11.55 25.53 15.06
CA PHE A 374 -12.30 24.37 14.57
C PHE A 374 -13.23 24.79 13.43
N HIS A 375 -13.03 24.19 12.25
CA HIS A 375 -13.92 24.35 11.10
C HIS A 375 -14.77 23.10 10.91
N LEU A 376 -16.09 23.24 11.09
CA LEU A 376 -17.07 22.15 11.04
C LEU A 376 -18.04 22.39 9.88
N GLU A 377 -18.15 21.42 8.98
CA GLU A 377 -19.11 21.48 7.87
C GLU A 377 -20.31 20.59 8.15
N PHE A 378 -21.49 21.08 7.83
CA PHE A 378 -22.75 20.35 8.01
C PHE A 378 -23.59 20.35 6.74
N HIS A 379 -24.42 19.30 6.60
CA HIS A 379 -25.45 19.22 5.57
C HIS A 379 -26.75 18.74 6.23
N GLY A 380 -27.76 19.61 6.26
CA GLY A 380 -28.96 19.40 7.06
C GLY A 380 -28.59 19.23 8.55
N ASP A 381 -29.07 18.17 9.18
CA ASP A 381 -28.91 17.95 10.63
C ASP A 381 -27.68 17.07 10.96
N ARG A 382 -26.68 17.01 10.09
CA ARG A 382 -25.52 16.11 10.23
C ARG A 382 -24.20 16.82 9.99
N ILE A 383 -23.18 16.42 10.74
CA ILE A 383 -21.80 16.87 10.54
C ILE A 383 -21.15 16.00 9.47
N ILE A 384 -20.58 16.63 8.45
CA ILE A 384 -20.01 15.96 7.28
C ILE A 384 -18.48 15.98 7.35
N PHE A 385 -17.90 17.08 7.82
CA PHE A 385 -16.46 17.29 7.87
C PHE A 385 -16.07 18.13 9.08
N ALA A 386 -14.88 17.86 9.60
CA ALA A 386 -14.32 18.58 10.74
C ALA A 386 -12.81 18.73 10.52
N ASN A 387 -12.30 19.93 10.73
CA ASN A 387 -10.88 20.24 10.65
C ASN A 387 -10.49 21.19 11.79
N VAL A 388 -9.21 21.15 12.18
CA VAL A 388 -8.62 22.11 13.11
C VAL A 388 -7.52 22.86 12.39
N SER A 389 -7.51 24.17 12.55
CA SER A 389 -6.45 25.03 12.04
C SER A 389 -5.91 25.90 13.17
N VAL A 390 -4.69 26.37 13.01
CA VAL A 390 -4.03 27.31 13.93
C VAL A 390 -3.89 28.68 13.26
N ARG A 391 -4.84 29.04 12.38
CA ARG A 391 -4.81 30.29 11.62
C ARG A 391 -4.82 31.50 12.56
N ASP A 392 -4.10 32.54 12.17
CA ASP A 392 -4.16 33.91 12.72
C ASP A 392 -3.55 34.15 14.12
N VAL A 393 -2.80 33.20 14.70
CA VAL A 393 -2.10 33.40 15.99
C VAL A 393 -0.63 33.04 15.86
N LYS A 394 0.28 33.87 16.40
CA LYS A 394 1.70 33.53 16.46
C LYS A 394 1.94 32.51 17.59
N PRO A 395 2.76 31.47 17.37
CA PRO A 395 3.02 30.50 18.42
C PRO A 395 3.75 31.17 19.58
N HIS A 396 3.47 30.72 20.81
CA HIS A 396 4.10 31.25 22.00
C HIS A 396 5.47 30.61 22.18
N SER A 397 6.55 31.39 22.15
CA SER A 397 7.92 30.86 22.29
C SER A 397 8.10 30.23 23.67
N LEU A 398 8.75 29.06 23.69
CA LEU A 398 9.12 28.34 24.92
C LEU A 398 10.59 28.56 25.31
N ASP A 399 11.27 29.51 24.65
CA ASP A 399 12.71 29.73 24.82
C ASP A 399 13.03 30.66 26.00
N GLY A 400 14.12 30.39 26.71
CA GLY A 400 14.71 31.33 27.67
C GLY A 400 14.11 31.35 29.09
N LEU A 401 13.34 30.33 29.49
CA LEU A 401 12.84 30.22 30.87
C LEU A 401 13.96 29.93 31.89
N ARG A 402 13.91 30.60 33.04
CA ARG A 402 14.75 30.26 34.19
C ARG A 402 14.14 29.06 34.95
N PRO A 403 14.94 28.23 35.65
CA PRO A 403 14.45 27.02 36.33
C PRO A 403 13.31 27.23 37.33
N ASP A 404 13.23 28.41 37.96
CA ASP A 404 12.28 28.75 39.02
C ASP A 404 11.09 29.62 38.55
N GLU A 405 10.98 29.87 37.24
CA GLU A 405 9.92 30.72 36.68
C GLU A 405 8.75 29.88 36.17
N PHE A 406 7.52 30.29 36.50
CA PHE A 406 6.31 29.67 35.96
C PHE A 406 5.86 30.40 34.70
N LEU A 407 5.57 29.66 33.63
CA LEU A 407 5.03 30.22 32.40
C LEU A 407 3.50 30.25 32.45
N GLY A 408 2.93 31.45 32.54
CA GLY A 408 1.49 31.66 32.46
C GLY A 408 0.99 31.61 31.01
N LEU A 409 0.13 30.64 30.69
CA LEU A 409 -0.47 30.48 29.36
C LEU A 409 -2.00 30.56 29.43
N THR A 410 -2.59 31.18 28.42
CA THR A 410 -4.05 31.21 28.23
C THR A 410 -4.39 30.51 26.93
N HIS A 411 -5.08 29.38 27.04
CA HIS A 411 -5.56 28.66 25.86
C HIS A 411 -6.91 29.21 25.42
N THR A 412 -7.08 29.38 24.11
CA THR A 412 -8.31 29.89 23.50
C THR A 412 -8.72 29.04 22.32
N TYR A 413 -9.98 29.13 21.91
CA TYR A 413 -10.46 28.42 20.73
C TYR A 413 -11.53 29.20 19.98
N SER A 414 -11.69 28.88 18.70
CA SER A 414 -12.75 29.39 17.83
C SER A 414 -13.47 28.21 17.16
N VAL A 415 -14.74 28.40 16.81
CA VAL A 415 -15.57 27.43 16.11
C VAL A 415 -16.26 28.15 14.96
N ARG A 416 -16.08 27.63 13.75
CA ARG A 416 -16.69 28.10 12.52
C ARG A 416 -17.49 26.98 11.87
N TRP A 417 -18.78 27.23 11.66
CA TRP A 417 -19.69 26.35 10.96
C TRP A 417 -19.90 26.85 9.52
N SER A 418 -19.86 25.91 8.57
CA SER A 418 -20.21 26.17 7.18
C SER A 418 -21.15 25.10 6.64
N GLU A 419 -22.11 25.53 5.84
CA GLU A 419 -23.02 24.61 5.15
C GLU A 419 -22.35 24.09 3.87
N THR A 420 -22.42 22.78 3.65
CA THR A 420 -21.87 22.14 2.44
C THR A 420 -22.99 21.56 1.60
N SER A 421 -22.86 21.59 0.27
CA SER A 421 -23.81 20.96 -0.67
C SER A 421 -23.65 19.43 -0.74
N VAL A 422 -22.65 18.88 -0.07
CA VAL A 422 -22.34 17.45 -0.13
C VAL A 422 -23.16 16.67 0.90
N GLU A 423 -24.06 15.81 0.43
CA GLU A 423 -24.97 15.05 1.30
C GLU A 423 -24.29 13.94 2.11
N ARG A 424 -23.22 13.35 1.56
CA ARG A 424 -22.57 12.15 2.08
C ARG A 424 -21.10 12.40 2.42
N ARG A 425 -20.74 12.05 3.65
CA ARG A 425 -19.36 12.11 4.18
C ARG A 425 -18.30 11.41 3.31
N SER A 426 -18.69 10.40 2.54
CA SER A 426 -17.79 9.71 1.59
C SER A 426 -17.46 10.52 0.34
N ASP A 427 -18.36 11.39 -0.13
CA ASP A 427 -18.19 12.13 -1.39
C ASP A 427 -17.35 13.39 -1.21
N ARG A 428 -17.47 14.08 -0.07
CA ARG A 428 -16.66 15.27 0.27
C ARG A 428 -15.16 14.96 0.26
N ARG A 429 -14.80 13.70 0.55
CA ARG A 429 -13.42 13.22 0.69
C ARG A 429 -12.78 12.73 -0.60
N ARG A 430 -13.57 12.52 -1.67
CA ARG A 430 -13.03 12.22 -3.00
C ARG A 430 -12.44 13.46 -3.69
N GLY A 431 -12.86 14.65 -3.28
CA GLY A 431 -12.47 15.92 -3.89
C GLY A 431 -11.46 16.77 -3.12
N ASP A 432 -10.91 16.30 -1.99
CA ASP A 432 -9.96 17.07 -1.18
C ASP A 432 -8.57 16.41 -1.15
N ASP A 433 -7.61 17.07 -1.79
CA ASP A 433 -6.17 16.77 -1.78
C ASP A 433 -5.48 17.24 -0.47
N GLY A 434 -6.24 17.81 0.49
CA GLY A 434 -5.72 18.49 1.69
C GLY A 434 -5.73 17.69 3.01
N GLY A 435 -5.59 16.36 2.98
CA GLY A 435 -5.48 15.57 4.22
C GLY A 435 -4.27 15.99 5.09
N PHE A 436 -4.42 16.03 6.42
CA PHE A 436 -3.33 16.41 7.36
C PHE A 436 -2.03 15.62 7.15
N PHE A 437 -2.14 14.35 6.73
CA PHE A 437 -1.00 13.58 6.24
C PHE A 437 -0.93 13.72 4.71
N PRO A 438 0.19 14.22 4.14
CA PRO A 438 0.35 14.30 2.70
C PRO A 438 0.22 12.89 2.11
N ARG A 439 -0.66 12.72 1.13
CA ARG A 439 -0.77 11.46 0.36
C ARG A 439 0.37 11.45 -0.64
N THR A 440 1.52 10.94 -0.24
CA THR A 440 2.72 10.94 -1.10
C THR A 440 2.78 9.72 -2.01
N LEU A 441 1.87 8.76 -1.87
CA LEU A 441 1.70 7.69 -2.84
C LEU A 441 0.87 8.16 -4.04
N GLU A 442 1.47 8.99 -4.90
CA GLU A 442 1.09 9.01 -6.32
C GLU A 442 1.48 7.66 -6.91
N ILE A 443 0.56 6.71 -6.81
CA ILE A 443 0.80 5.37 -7.29
C ILE A 443 0.82 5.42 -8.81
N HIS A 444 2.00 5.23 -9.41
CA HIS A 444 2.13 5.06 -10.85
C HIS A 444 1.55 3.69 -11.25
N TRP A 445 0.23 3.62 -11.39
CA TRP A 445 -0.53 2.41 -11.75
C TRP A 445 0.05 1.71 -12.98
N LEU A 446 0.58 2.47 -13.95
CA LEU A 446 1.23 1.94 -15.14
C LEU A 446 2.50 1.15 -14.81
N SER A 447 3.29 1.57 -13.82
CA SER A 447 4.50 0.87 -13.40
C SER A 447 4.16 -0.44 -12.68
N ILE A 448 3.15 -0.41 -11.81
CA ILE A 448 2.69 -1.59 -11.06
C ILE A 448 2.07 -2.62 -12.00
N ILE A 449 1.19 -2.21 -12.91
CA ILE A 449 0.59 -3.11 -13.90
C ILE A 449 1.66 -3.72 -14.80
N ASN A 450 2.62 -2.91 -15.28
CA ASN A 450 3.71 -3.40 -16.13
C ASN A 450 4.60 -4.40 -15.39
N SER A 451 4.93 -4.12 -14.13
CA SER A 451 5.69 -5.02 -13.26
C SER A 451 4.93 -6.35 -13.03
N MET A 452 3.62 -6.28 -12.73
CA MET A 452 2.79 -7.46 -12.53
C MET A 452 2.70 -8.32 -13.79
N VAL A 453 2.49 -7.71 -14.96
CA VAL A 453 2.45 -8.43 -16.25
C VAL A 453 3.78 -9.12 -16.54
N LEU A 454 4.90 -8.45 -16.30
CA LEU A 454 6.23 -9.03 -16.47
C LEU A 454 6.41 -10.28 -15.58
N VAL A 455 6.00 -10.20 -14.31
CA VAL A 455 6.10 -11.33 -13.37
C VAL A 455 5.20 -12.49 -13.81
N PHE A 456 3.96 -12.23 -14.25
CA PHE A 456 3.08 -13.27 -14.79
C PHE A 456 3.68 -13.97 -16.02
N LEU A 457 4.27 -13.21 -16.94
CA LEU A 457 4.93 -13.77 -18.12
C LEU A 457 6.15 -14.61 -17.74
N LEU A 458 6.96 -14.16 -16.77
CA LEU A 458 8.11 -14.91 -16.28
C LEU A 458 7.68 -16.23 -15.64
N VAL A 459 6.63 -16.22 -14.81
CA VAL A 459 6.06 -17.44 -14.20
C VAL A 459 5.54 -18.39 -15.27
N GLY A 460 4.80 -17.87 -16.25
CA GLY A 460 4.33 -18.65 -17.39
C GLY A 460 5.47 -19.30 -18.17
N PHE A 461 6.54 -18.54 -18.43
CA PHE A 461 7.74 -19.03 -19.11
C PHE A 461 8.45 -20.14 -18.31
N VAL A 462 8.65 -19.95 -17.00
CA VAL A 462 9.25 -20.96 -16.12
C VAL A 462 8.38 -22.22 -16.06
N ALA A 463 7.05 -22.07 -15.98
CA ALA A 463 6.12 -23.20 -15.98
C ALA A 463 6.18 -23.98 -17.30
N VAL A 464 6.26 -23.29 -18.44
CA VAL A 464 6.42 -23.93 -19.77
C VAL A 464 7.76 -24.65 -19.87
N ILE A 465 8.85 -24.06 -19.40
CA ILE A 465 10.16 -24.73 -19.36
C ILE A 465 10.07 -25.99 -18.51
N LEU A 466 9.50 -25.90 -17.30
CA LEU A 466 9.39 -27.03 -16.40
C LEU A 466 8.54 -28.15 -17.01
N MET A 467 7.40 -27.81 -17.61
CA MET A 467 6.55 -28.78 -18.32
C MET A 467 7.25 -29.39 -19.53
N ARG A 468 8.04 -28.60 -20.27
CA ARG A 468 8.81 -29.08 -21.42
C ARG A 468 9.94 -30.01 -20.98
N VAL A 469 10.70 -29.65 -19.95
CA VAL A 469 11.75 -30.49 -19.35
C VAL A 469 11.14 -31.78 -18.84
N LEU A 470 10.05 -31.71 -18.08
CA LEU A 470 9.36 -32.89 -17.55
C LEU A 470 8.85 -33.79 -18.67
N ARG A 471 8.22 -33.24 -19.71
CA ARG A 471 7.73 -34.02 -20.85
C ARG A 471 8.87 -34.66 -21.63
N ASN A 472 9.97 -33.96 -21.81
CA ASN A 472 11.17 -34.48 -22.47
C ASN A 472 11.82 -35.60 -21.65
N ASP A 473 11.93 -35.44 -20.33
CA ASP A 473 12.43 -36.46 -19.42
C ASP A 473 11.54 -37.70 -19.42
N LEU A 474 10.22 -37.53 -19.28
CA LEU A 474 9.26 -38.64 -19.34
C LEU A 474 9.35 -39.38 -20.69
N ALA A 475 9.49 -38.67 -21.81
CA ALA A 475 9.67 -39.28 -23.12
C ALA A 475 10.97 -40.07 -23.23
N ARG A 476 12.08 -39.55 -22.68
CA ARG A 476 13.37 -40.23 -22.65
C ARG A 476 13.29 -41.56 -21.88
N TYR A 477 12.72 -41.54 -20.67
CA TYR A 477 12.61 -42.75 -19.85
C TYR A 477 11.66 -43.81 -20.45
N ASN A 478 10.60 -43.40 -21.15
CA ASN A 478 9.71 -44.34 -21.83
C ASN A 478 10.41 -45.03 -23.02
N LEU A 479 11.26 -44.32 -23.76
CA LEU A 479 12.03 -44.88 -24.88
C LEU A 479 13.10 -45.87 -24.37
N ASP A 480 13.81 -45.53 -23.30
CA ASP A 480 14.82 -46.43 -22.71
C ASP A 480 14.18 -47.78 -22.26
N GLU A 481 12.93 -47.76 -21.78
CA GLU A 481 12.18 -48.96 -21.38
C GLU A 481 11.78 -49.86 -22.57
N GLU A 482 11.33 -49.27 -23.68
CA GLU A 482 11.03 -50.00 -24.93
C GLU A 482 12.30 -50.59 -25.58
N THR A 483 13.43 -49.89 -25.47
CA THR A 483 14.70 -50.35 -26.06
C THR A 483 15.33 -51.47 -25.25
N THR A 484 15.20 -51.42 -23.92
CA THR A 484 15.74 -52.44 -23.00
C THR A 484 14.91 -53.73 -23.01
N SER A 485 13.61 -53.64 -23.29
CA SER A 485 12.71 -54.81 -23.42
C SER A 485 12.86 -55.58 -24.75
N ALA A 486 13.50 -54.98 -25.76
CA ALA A 486 13.75 -55.60 -27.07
C ALA A 486 15.18 -56.16 -27.27
N GLY A 487 16.09 -55.94 -26.31
CA GLY A 487 17.49 -56.37 -26.36
C GLY A 487 17.82 -57.40 -25.27
N SER A 488 18.55 -58.46 -25.62
CA SER A 488 18.98 -59.53 -24.74
C SER A 488 19.79 -59.06 -23.52
N GLY A 489 19.20 -59.08 -22.33
CA GLY A 489 19.65 -59.91 -21.19
C GLY A 489 20.96 -59.64 -20.45
N ASP A 490 21.72 -58.55 -20.63
CA ASP A 490 22.99 -58.41 -19.86
C ASP A 490 23.50 -56.98 -19.56
N ASP A 491 22.61 -55.99 -19.40
CA ASP A 491 22.99 -54.65 -18.90
C ASP A 491 22.00 -54.19 -17.80
N PHE A 492 22.10 -54.78 -16.62
CA PHE A 492 21.17 -54.51 -15.50
C PHE A 492 21.51 -53.26 -14.66
N ASP A 493 22.57 -52.51 -14.98
CA ASP A 493 23.10 -51.47 -14.06
C ASP A 493 23.30 -50.07 -14.66
N GLN A 494 22.90 -49.78 -15.91
CA GLN A 494 23.30 -48.51 -16.56
C GLN A 494 22.17 -47.54 -16.97
N GLY A 495 20.89 -47.90 -16.76
CA GLY A 495 19.73 -47.09 -17.19
C GLY A 495 18.94 -46.32 -16.12
N ASP A 496 18.99 -46.73 -14.84
CA ASP A 496 18.09 -46.22 -13.79
C ASP A 496 18.66 -45.03 -13.00
N ASN A 497 19.13 -43.98 -13.67
CA ASN A 497 19.64 -42.79 -12.97
C ASN A 497 18.53 -41.74 -12.75
N GLY A 498 18.34 -41.29 -11.51
CA GLY A 498 17.48 -40.15 -11.17
C GLY A 498 16.25 -40.48 -10.31
N TRP A 499 15.14 -39.76 -10.50
CA TRP A 499 13.98 -39.86 -9.61
C TRP A 499 13.18 -41.19 -9.75
N LYS A 500 13.35 -41.95 -10.84
CA LYS A 500 12.69 -43.26 -11.04
C LYS A 500 13.16 -44.32 -10.03
N ILE A 501 14.45 -44.33 -9.69
CA ILE A 501 15.04 -45.36 -8.80
C ILE A 501 14.54 -45.26 -7.36
N ILE A 502 14.14 -44.05 -6.93
CA ILE A 502 13.65 -43.78 -5.57
C ILE A 502 12.12 -43.97 -5.41
N HIS A 503 11.43 -44.54 -6.40
CA HIS A 503 9.97 -44.78 -6.35
C HIS A 503 9.54 -45.58 -5.11
N THR A 504 10.41 -46.49 -4.63
CA THR A 504 10.16 -47.29 -3.42
C THR A 504 10.41 -46.58 -2.09
N ASP A 505 10.96 -45.36 -2.08
CA ASP A 505 11.27 -44.62 -0.84
C ASP A 505 10.64 -43.22 -0.80
N VAL A 506 10.15 -42.68 -1.92
CA VAL A 506 9.55 -41.34 -2.00
C VAL A 506 8.36 -41.12 -1.07
N PHE A 507 7.52 -42.13 -0.87
CA PHE A 507 6.33 -42.03 -0.01
C PHE A 507 6.59 -42.43 1.44
N ARG A 508 7.86 -42.59 1.84
CA ARG A 508 8.23 -42.86 3.23
C ARG A 508 7.85 -41.68 4.12
N PHE A 509 7.06 -41.93 5.16
CA PHE A 509 6.59 -40.88 6.05
C PHE A 509 7.74 -40.19 6.78
N PRO A 510 7.67 -38.86 6.95
CA PRO A 510 8.76 -38.09 7.53
C PRO A 510 8.82 -38.24 9.06
N PRO A 511 10.00 -37.97 9.66
CA PRO A 511 10.11 -37.79 11.10
C PRO A 511 9.25 -36.60 11.55
N TYR A 512 8.76 -36.64 12.79
CA TYR A 512 7.92 -35.58 13.39
C TYR A 512 6.63 -35.28 12.61
N ARG A 513 5.95 -36.33 12.12
CA ARG A 513 4.67 -36.23 11.40
C ARG A 513 3.61 -35.31 12.02
N GLY A 514 3.52 -35.25 13.36
CA GLY A 514 2.58 -34.36 14.04
C GLY A 514 2.90 -32.87 13.84
N LEU A 515 4.19 -32.50 13.89
CA LEU A 515 4.61 -31.11 13.65
C LEU A 515 4.35 -30.70 12.21
N LEU A 516 4.63 -31.59 11.25
CA LEU A 516 4.36 -31.31 9.84
C LEU A 516 2.87 -31.04 9.61
N CYS A 517 1.99 -31.91 10.12
CA CYS A 517 0.54 -31.74 10.01
C CYS A 517 0.04 -30.46 10.69
N ALA A 518 0.59 -30.12 11.86
CA ALA A 518 0.30 -28.87 12.54
C ALA A 518 0.68 -27.65 11.69
N VAL A 519 1.89 -27.64 11.11
CA VAL A 519 2.34 -26.57 10.19
C VAL A 519 1.39 -26.42 9.00
N LEU A 520 1.01 -27.53 8.36
CA LEU A 520 0.09 -27.52 7.22
C LEU A 520 -1.32 -27.04 7.60
N GLY A 521 -1.81 -27.41 8.79
CA GLY A 521 -3.09 -26.96 9.30
C GLY A 521 -3.11 -25.45 9.54
N VAL A 522 -2.11 -24.94 10.27
CA VAL A 522 -2.02 -23.50 10.57
C VAL A 522 -1.79 -22.69 9.30
N GLY A 523 -0.92 -23.14 8.40
CA GLY A 523 -0.72 -22.45 7.12
C GLY A 523 -1.95 -22.44 6.23
N ALA A 524 -2.75 -23.51 6.22
CA ALA A 524 -4.05 -23.53 5.52
C ALA A 524 -5.08 -22.56 6.14
N GLN A 525 -5.09 -22.43 7.46
CA GLN A 525 -5.91 -21.41 8.14
C GLN A 525 -5.49 -20.00 7.73
N PHE A 526 -4.21 -19.67 7.74
CA PHE A 526 -3.74 -18.34 7.33
C PHE A 526 -3.98 -18.04 5.85
N LEU A 527 -3.86 -19.04 4.98
CA LEU A 527 -4.23 -18.91 3.58
C LEU A 527 -5.73 -18.55 3.42
N ALA A 528 -6.60 -19.24 4.16
CA ALA A 528 -8.04 -18.97 4.16
C ALA A 528 -8.37 -17.60 4.76
N LEU A 529 -7.70 -17.22 5.84
CA LEU A 529 -7.84 -15.91 6.49
C LEU A 529 -7.42 -14.79 5.54
N GLY A 530 -6.22 -14.86 4.97
CA GLY A 530 -5.71 -13.86 4.03
C GLY A 530 -6.61 -13.70 2.81
N THR A 531 -7.04 -14.83 2.22
CA THR A 531 -7.98 -14.82 1.09
C THR A 531 -9.32 -14.20 1.49
N GLY A 532 -9.86 -14.54 2.67
CA GLY A 532 -11.13 -14.02 3.16
C GLY A 532 -11.11 -12.52 3.42
N ILE A 533 -10.05 -12.00 4.05
CA ILE A 533 -9.87 -10.56 4.29
C ILE A 533 -9.82 -9.80 2.97
N ILE A 534 -9.02 -10.28 2.01
CA ILE A 534 -8.89 -9.60 0.70
C ILE A 534 -10.23 -9.62 -0.05
N VAL A 535 -10.95 -10.74 -0.07
CA VAL A 535 -12.26 -10.82 -0.74
C VAL A 535 -13.29 -9.89 -0.09
N MET A 536 -13.37 -9.84 1.24
CA MET A 536 -14.27 -8.90 1.93
C MET A 536 -13.91 -7.44 1.65
N ALA A 537 -12.61 -7.15 1.52
CA ALA A 537 -12.13 -5.82 1.16
C ALA A 537 -12.51 -5.44 -0.28
N LEU A 538 -12.38 -6.37 -1.24
CA LEU A 538 -12.81 -6.19 -2.63
C LEU A 538 -14.33 -5.96 -2.75
N LEU A 539 -15.12 -6.61 -1.90
CA LEU A 539 -16.58 -6.41 -1.84
C LEU A 539 -16.99 -5.10 -1.17
N GLY A 540 -16.03 -4.28 -0.70
CA GLY A 540 -16.29 -3.00 -0.04
C GLY A 540 -16.93 -3.14 1.34
N MET A 541 -16.81 -4.32 1.99
CA MET A 541 -17.39 -4.56 3.32
C MET A 541 -16.69 -3.75 4.42
N PHE A 542 -15.44 -3.36 4.20
CA PHE A 542 -14.69 -2.50 5.11
C PHE A 542 -14.89 -1.03 4.76
N ASN A 543 -15.61 -0.32 5.64
CA ASN A 543 -15.59 1.13 5.58
C ASN A 543 -14.27 1.60 6.21
N VAL A 544 -13.32 2.01 5.37
CA VAL A 544 -11.93 2.41 5.72
C VAL A 544 -11.84 3.44 6.87
N HIS A 545 -12.95 4.15 7.13
CA HIS A 545 -13.00 5.25 8.08
C HIS A 545 -13.83 4.96 9.33
N ARG A 546 -14.40 3.75 9.49
CA ARG A 546 -14.92 3.33 10.79
C ARG A 546 -13.77 2.73 11.59
N HIS A 547 -13.35 3.45 12.64
CA HIS A 547 -12.33 3.01 13.59
C HIS A 547 -12.64 1.59 14.08
N GLY A 548 -11.63 0.71 14.10
CA GLY A 548 -11.74 -0.64 14.67
C GLY A 548 -12.51 -1.72 13.88
N ALA A 549 -13.18 -1.39 12.78
CA ALA A 549 -14.04 -2.35 12.07
C ALA A 549 -13.23 -3.49 11.40
N ILE A 550 -12.07 -3.16 10.82
CA ILE A 550 -11.18 -4.14 10.17
C ILE A 550 -10.61 -5.12 11.20
N ASN A 551 -10.14 -4.62 12.35
CA ASN A 551 -9.59 -5.45 13.42
C ASN A 551 -10.65 -6.40 14.00
N SER A 552 -11.87 -5.90 14.22
CA SER A 552 -12.98 -6.71 14.73
C SER A 552 -13.36 -7.83 13.76
N ALA A 553 -13.41 -7.54 12.46
CA ALA A 553 -13.67 -8.55 11.43
C ALA A 553 -12.53 -9.56 11.29
N ALA A 554 -11.28 -9.12 11.41
CA ALA A 554 -10.11 -10.01 11.39
C ALA A 554 -10.15 -11.01 12.56
N ILE A 555 -10.52 -10.58 13.77
CA ILE A 555 -10.68 -11.47 14.93
C ILE A 555 -11.80 -12.50 14.69
N LEU A 556 -12.95 -12.05 14.18
CA LEU A 556 -14.07 -12.94 13.88
C LEU A 556 -13.69 -13.97 12.81
N LEU A 557 -13.07 -13.54 11.72
CA LEU A 557 -12.64 -14.43 10.64
C LEU A 557 -11.53 -15.38 11.10
N TYR A 558 -10.62 -14.93 11.96
CA TYR A 558 -9.62 -15.80 12.58
C TYR A 558 -10.29 -16.92 13.39
N ALA A 559 -11.29 -16.57 14.22
CA ALA A 559 -12.04 -17.56 15.00
C ALA A 559 -12.75 -18.59 14.10
N LEU A 560 -13.38 -18.15 13.00
CA LEU A 560 -14.06 -19.05 12.05
C LEU A 560 -13.09 -19.97 11.30
N THR A 561 -11.94 -19.44 10.88
CA THR A 561 -10.91 -20.20 10.14
C THR A 561 -10.15 -21.20 11.02
N CYS A 562 -10.27 -21.12 12.36
CA CYS A 562 -9.69 -22.11 13.28
C CYS A 562 -10.17 -23.55 13.00
N CYS A 563 -11.41 -23.73 12.51
CA CYS A 563 -11.93 -25.04 12.12
C CYS A 563 -11.14 -25.67 10.95
N ILE A 564 -10.69 -24.85 9.99
CA ILE A 564 -9.90 -25.30 8.83
C ILE A 564 -8.55 -25.86 9.30
N SER A 565 -7.89 -25.20 10.25
CA SER A 565 -6.60 -25.70 10.77
C SER A 565 -6.72 -27.09 11.39
N GLY A 566 -7.74 -27.29 12.22
CA GLY A 566 -8.00 -28.56 12.88
C GLY A 566 -8.33 -29.66 11.88
N TYR A 567 -9.16 -29.35 10.88
CA TYR A 567 -9.54 -30.26 9.81
C TYR A 567 -8.33 -30.72 9.00
N VAL A 568 -7.57 -29.78 8.41
CA VAL A 568 -6.42 -30.11 7.55
C VAL A 568 -5.35 -30.87 8.33
N SER A 569 -5.03 -30.41 9.55
CA SER A 569 -4.03 -31.05 10.40
C SER A 569 -4.42 -32.48 10.77
N SER A 570 -5.62 -32.69 11.31
CA SER A 570 -6.04 -34.04 11.76
C SER A 570 -6.33 -34.99 10.61
N HIS A 571 -6.86 -34.49 9.51
CA HIS A 571 -7.09 -35.28 8.30
C HIS A 571 -5.78 -35.84 7.75
N PHE A 572 -4.79 -34.96 7.56
CA PHE A 572 -3.49 -35.37 7.03
C PHE A 572 -2.70 -36.23 8.03
N TYR A 573 -2.80 -35.93 9.34
CA TYR A 573 -2.15 -36.71 10.39
C TYR A 573 -2.69 -38.15 10.43
N ARG A 574 -4.00 -38.33 10.25
CA ARG A 574 -4.61 -39.66 10.19
C ARG A 574 -4.24 -40.40 8.91
N GLN A 575 -4.14 -39.70 7.77
CA GLN A 575 -3.68 -40.25 6.48
C GLN A 575 -2.30 -40.91 6.58
N ILE A 576 -1.34 -40.25 7.25
CA ILE A 576 0.03 -40.75 7.42
C ILE A 576 0.23 -41.68 8.64
N GLY A 577 -0.86 -42.32 9.09
CA GLY A 577 -0.85 -43.34 10.15
C GLY A 577 -0.73 -42.79 11.57
N GLY A 578 -1.09 -41.53 11.80
CA GLY A 578 -1.12 -40.92 13.14
C GLY A 578 -2.28 -41.44 13.99
N GLU A 579 -1.99 -41.73 15.27
CA GLU A 579 -2.99 -42.23 16.23
C GLU A 579 -3.32 -41.20 17.32
N ARG A 580 -2.31 -40.48 17.81
CA ARG A 580 -2.44 -39.48 18.88
C ARG A 580 -2.98 -38.13 18.37
N TRP A 581 -4.18 -38.13 17.80
CA TRP A 581 -4.76 -36.94 17.12
C TRP A 581 -5.03 -35.77 18.08
N VAL A 582 -5.32 -36.04 19.36
CA VAL A 582 -5.53 -35.00 20.38
C VAL A 582 -4.27 -34.15 20.57
N TRP A 583 -3.10 -34.79 20.72
CA TRP A 583 -1.82 -34.10 20.83
C TRP A 583 -1.45 -33.33 19.56
N ASN A 584 -1.84 -33.85 18.39
CA ASN A 584 -1.68 -33.14 17.12
C ASN A 584 -2.51 -31.85 17.08
N ILE A 585 -3.74 -31.86 17.60
CA ILE A 585 -4.58 -30.65 17.71
C ILE A 585 -4.00 -29.65 18.69
N ILE A 586 -3.58 -30.10 19.89
CA ILE A 586 -2.92 -29.21 20.87
C ILE A 586 -1.70 -28.54 20.23
N LEU A 587 -0.88 -29.33 19.51
CA LEU A 587 0.27 -28.80 18.79
C LEU A 587 -0.15 -27.77 17.73
N THR A 588 -1.18 -28.07 16.94
CA THR A 588 -1.73 -27.18 15.89
C THR A 588 -2.17 -25.84 16.48
N THR A 589 -2.93 -25.83 17.58
CA THR A 589 -3.36 -24.58 18.22
C THR A 589 -2.16 -23.84 18.85
N SER A 590 -1.24 -24.55 19.49
CA SER A 590 -0.09 -23.92 20.17
C SER A 590 0.94 -23.32 19.21
N LEU A 591 1.04 -23.85 17.97
CA LEU A 591 2.11 -23.52 17.02
C LEU A 591 2.18 -22.03 16.70
N PHE A 592 1.03 -21.38 16.49
CA PHE A 592 0.97 -19.93 16.29
C PHE A 592 0.66 -19.17 17.58
N SER A 593 -0.25 -19.68 18.41
CA SER A 593 -0.70 -18.95 19.59
C SER A 593 0.43 -18.70 20.60
N VAL A 594 1.33 -19.67 20.82
CA VAL A 594 2.44 -19.48 21.79
C VAL A 594 3.42 -18.39 21.31
N PRO A 595 3.99 -18.44 20.10
CA PRO A 595 4.82 -17.34 19.59
C PRO A 595 4.11 -16.00 19.57
N PHE A 596 2.83 -15.97 19.18
CA PHE A 596 2.02 -14.75 19.19
C PHE A 596 1.93 -14.15 20.60
N PHE A 597 1.54 -14.93 21.61
CA PHE A 597 1.43 -14.43 22.98
C PHE A 597 2.79 -14.03 23.57
N LEU A 598 3.88 -14.72 23.22
CA LEU A 598 5.23 -14.33 23.66
C LEU A 598 5.63 -12.98 23.09
N THR A 599 5.54 -12.81 21.77
CA THR A 599 5.86 -11.53 21.12
C THR A 599 4.96 -10.41 21.62
N TRP A 600 3.65 -10.67 21.67
CA TRP A 600 2.68 -9.70 22.18
C TRP A 600 2.96 -9.32 23.64
N SER A 601 3.33 -10.28 24.51
CA SER A 601 3.67 -10.00 25.90
C SER A 601 4.89 -9.09 26.02
N VAL A 602 5.92 -9.27 25.18
CA VAL A 602 7.11 -8.41 25.15
C VAL A 602 6.74 -7.01 24.69
N VAL A 603 6.04 -6.90 23.55
CA VAL A 603 5.59 -5.61 22.98
C VAL A 603 4.69 -4.86 23.98
N ASN A 604 3.67 -5.52 24.52
CA ASN A 604 2.74 -4.93 25.48
C ASN A 604 3.44 -4.50 26.79
N SER A 605 4.46 -5.23 27.25
CA SER A 605 5.24 -4.83 28.43
C SER A 605 6.02 -3.54 28.19
N VAL A 606 6.57 -3.34 26.99
CA VAL A 606 7.26 -2.10 26.61
C VAL A 606 6.28 -0.93 26.52
N HIS A 607 5.10 -1.13 25.91
CA HIS A 607 4.07 -0.08 25.91
C HIS A 607 3.61 0.29 27.32
N TRP A 608 3.41 -0.72 28.18
CA TRP A 608 2.99 -0.49 29.56
C TRP A 608 4.06 0.26 30.37
N ALA A 609 5.34 -0.09 30.20
CA ALA A 609 6.47 0.57 30.87
C ALA A 609 6.61 2.05 30.47
N ASN A 610 6.23 2.40 29.24
CA ASN A 610 6.30 3.78 28.72
C ASN A 610 4.96 4.54 28.85
N GLY A 611 3.88 3.93 29.36
CA GLY A 611 2.58 4.60 29.50
C GLY A 611 1.84 4.84 28.17
N SER A 612 2.18 4.08 27.12
CA SER A 612 1.59 4.21 25.78
C SER A 612 0.13 3.73 25.74
N THR A 613 -0.71 4.39 24.94
CA THR A 613 -2.11 4.02 24.74
C THR A 613 -2.30 2.71 23.96
N GLN A 614 -1.27 2.24 23.25
CA GLN A 614 -1.26 0.91 22.64
C GLN A 614 -1.16 -0.22 23.68
N ALA A 615 -0.81 0.07 24.94
CA ALA A 615 -0.89 -0.92 26.00
C ALA A 615 -2.34 -1.38 26.19
N LEU A 616 -2.60 -2.67 25.99
CA LEU A 616 -3.92 -3.23 26.16
C LEU A 616 -4.25 -3.39 27.66
N PRO A 617 -5.43 -2.92 28.12
CA PRO A 617 -5.87 -3.12 29.49
C PRO A 617 -5.99 -4.61 29.84
N ALA A 618 -5.75 -4.97 31.10
CA ALA A 618 -5.88 -6.36 31.56
C ALA A 618 -7.27 -6.98 31.25
N THR A 619 -8.32 -6.15 31.25
CA THR A 619 -9.69 -6.56 30.92
C THR A 619 -9.84 -7.02 29.48
N THR A 620 -9.26 -6.29 28.51
CA THR A 620 -9.33 -6.69 27.09
C THR A 620 -8.47 -7.91 26.82
N ILE A 621 -7.32 -8.03 27.50
CA ILE A 621 -6.46 -9.21 27.42
C ILE A 621 -7.22 -10.47 27.87
N LEU A 622 -7.89 -10.41 29.03
CA LEU A 622 -8.72 -11.50 29.53
C LEU A 622 -9.88 -11.82 28.58
N LEU A 623 -10.50 -10.80 27.98
CA LEU A 623 -11.55 -10.99 26.98
C LEU A 623 -11.04 -11.73 25.74
N LEU A 624 -9.90 -11.32 25.15
CA LEU A 624 -9.32 -11.97 23.98
C LEU A 624 -8.89 -13.41 24.27
N LEU A 625 -8.27 -13.66 25.43
CA LEU A 625 -7.92 -15.00 25.88
C LEU A 625 -9.16 -15.88 26.05
N THR A 626 -10.24 -15.32 26.60
CA THR A 626 -11.51 -16.04 26.77
C THR A 626 -12.16 -16.36 25.43
N VAL A 627 -12.17 -15.42 24.47
CA VAL A 627 -12.68 -15.68 23.11
C VAL A 627 -11.86 -16.77 22.42
N TRP A 628 -10.53 -16.73 22.55
CA TRP A 628 -9.67 -17.78 21.99
C TRP A 628 -9.93 -19.15 22.63
N LEU A 629 -10.09 -19.21 23.96
CA LEU A 629 -10.30 -20.46 24.69
C LEU A 629 -11.72 -21.03 24.51
N LEU A 630 -12.75 -20.20 24.44
CA LEU A 630 -14.16 -20.63 24.34
C LEU A 630 -14.67 -20.77 22.90
N VAL A 631 -14.07 -20.06 21.94
CA VAL A 631 -14.48 -20.11 20.54
C VAL A 631 -13.39 -20.74 19.68
N GLY A 632 -12.20 -20.13 19.64
CA GLY A 632 -11.12 -20.56 18.75
C GLY A 632 -10.70 -22.02 18.95
N PHE A 633 -10.32 -22.37 20.18
CA PHE A 633 -9.84 -23.72 20.50
C PHE A 633 -10.90 -24.82 20.29
N PRO A 634 -12.16 -24.68 20.76
CA PRO A 634 -13.22 -25.64 20.47
C PRO A 634 -13.49 -25.80 18.98
N LEU A 635 -13.49 -24.71 18.20
CA LEU A 635 -13.64 -24.79 16.74
C LEU A 635 -12.49 -25.58 16.09
N THR A 636 -11.24 -25.40 16.55
CA THR A 636 -10.11 -26.23 16.09
C THR A 636 -10.31 -27.72 16.44
N VAL A 637 -10.81 -28.03 17.64
CA VAL A 637 -11.10 -29.43 18.04
C VAL A 637 -12.21 -30.02 17.18
N ILE A 638 -13.31 -29.28 16.94
CA ILE A 638 -14.42 -29.70 16.08
C ILE A 638 -13.89 -30.00 14.67
N GLY A 639 -13.13 -29.07 14.09
CA GLY A 639 -12.46 -29.29 12.81
C GLY A 639 -11.59 -30.54 12.82
N GLY A 640 -10.84 -30.77 13.90
CA GLY A 640 -10.04 -31.98 14.11
C GLY A 640 -10.83 -33.28 14.13
N ILE A 641 -12.00 -33.29 14.79
CA ILE A 641 -12.91 -34.45 14.83
C ILE A 641 -13.47 -34.75 13.43
N PHE A 642 -13.87 -33.74 12.68
CA PHE A 642 -14.31 -33.93 11.30
C PHE A 642 -13.15 -34.44 10.41
N GLY A 643 -11.97 -33.84 10.55
CA GLY A 643 -10.77 -34.23 9.80
C GLY A 643 -10.38 -35.68 10.04
N LYS A 644 -10.35 -36.14 11.30
CA LYS A 644 -9.97 -37.53 11.63
C LYS A 644 -11.01 -38.55 11.15
N ASN A 645 -12.30 -38.20 11.18
CA ASN A 645 -13.39 -39.11 10.83
C ASN A 645 -13.52 -39.27 9.30
N ASN A 646 -13.18 -38.23 8.55
CA ASN A 646 -13.24 -38.24 7.08
C ASN A 646 -11.95 -38.73 6.41
N ALA A 647 -10.89 -38.99 7.19
CA ALA A 647 -9.60 -39.37 6.64
C ALA A 647 -9.58 -40.82 6.16
N SER A 648 -9.35 -41.02 4.86
CA SER A 648 -8.94 -42.30 4.29
C SER A 648 -7.44 -42.54 4.53
N PRO A 649 -6.94 -43.79 4.44
CA PRO A 649 -5.50 -44.04 4.41
C PRO A 649 -4.81 -43.26 3.29
N PHE A 650 -3.55 -42.85 3.50
CA PHE A 650 -2.78 -42.18 2.46
C PHE A 650 -2.59 -43.10 1.26
N ASP A 651 -3.20 -42.74 0.13
CA ASP A 651 -3.03 -43.43 -1.14
C ASP A 651 -1.68 -43.07 -1.75
N ALA A 652 -0.74 -44.02 -1.68
CA ALA A 652 0.60 -43.90 -2.23
C ALA A 652 0.67 -44.67 -3.56
N PRO A 653 1.01 -43.99 -4.68
CA PRO A 653 1.14 -44.63 -6.00
C PRO A 653 2.10 -45.83 -6.04
N CYS A 654 3.12 -45.82 -5.18
CA CYS A 654 4.13 -46.88 -5.11
C CYS A 654 4.25 -47.42 -3.69
N ARG A 655 4.42 -48.73 -3.55
CA ARG A 655 4.66 -49.38 -2.26
C ARG A 655 6.06 -49.08 -1.76
N THR A 656 6.18 -48.77 -0.47
CA THR A 656 7.48 -48.50 0.15
C THR A 656 8.21 -49.77 0.59
N LYS A 657 9.53 -49.82 0.40
CA LYS A 657 10.40 -50.89 0.93
C LYS A 657 10.64 -50.69 2.43
N ASN A 658 10.89 -51.78 3.16
CA ASN A 658 11.14 -51.71 4.62
C ASN A 658 12.47 -50.99 4.94
N ILE A 659 13.52 -51.28 4.17
CA ILE A 659 14.86 -50.70 4.34
C ILE A 659 14.98 -49.46 3.44
N ALA A 660 15.46 -48.35 4.00
CA ALA A 660 15.68 -47.12 3.25
C ALA A 660 16.95 -47.22 2.40
N ARG A 661 16.90 -46.76 1.15
CA ARG A 661 18.09 -46.58 0.31
C ARG A 661 19.01 -45.51 0.90
N GLU A 662 20.32 -45.73 0.80
CA GLU A 662 21.32 -44.72 1.15
C GLU A 662 21.32 -43.58 0.13
N ILE A 663 21.35 -42.34 0.62
CA ILE A 663 21.29 -41.15 -0.25
C ILE A 663 22.73 -40.82 -0.70
N PRO A 664 22.99 -40.71 -2.01
CA PRO A 664 24.32 -40.41 -2.50
C PRO A 664 24.79 -39.02 -2.02
N PRO A 665 26.10 -38.84 -1.75
CA PRO A 665 26.64 -37.57 -1.28
C PRO A 665 26.36 -36.48 -2.30
N GLN A 666 25.57 -35.49 -1.90
CA GLN A 666 25.20 -34.38 -2.77
C GLN A 666 26.28 -33.28 -2.73
N PRO A 667 26.57 -32.63 -3.86
CA PRO A 667 27.42 -31.45 -3.87
C PRO A 667 26.79 -30.32 -3.06
N TRP A 668 27.63 -29.40 -2.58
CA TRP A 668 27.23 -28.33 -1.66
C TRP A 668 26.04 -27.50 -2.18
N TYR A 669 25.96 -27.24 -3.49
CA TYR A 669 24.89 -26.46 -4.13
C TYR A 669 23.50 -27.13 -4.11
N LYS A 670 23.41 -28.43 -3.82
CA LYS A 670 22.15 -29.16 -3.60
C LYS A 670 21.81 -29.30 -2.10
N SER A 671 22.54 -28.63 -1.22
CA SER A 671 22.26 -28.62 0.21
C SER A 671 20.91 -27.99 0.52
N THR A 672 20.35 -28.35 1.68
CA THR A 672 19.03 -27.83 2.11
C THR A 672 19.05 -26.31 2.30
N VAL A 673 20.15 -25.75 2.80
CA VAL A 673 20.29 -24.30 2.99
C VAL A 673 20.18 -23.56 1.66
N ILE A 674 20.83 -24.07 0.60
CA ILE A 674 20.80 -23.42 -0.72
C ILE A 674 19.43 -23.54 -1.38
N HIS A 675 18.77 -24.70 -1.23
CA HIS A 675 17.38 -24.83 -1.66
C HIS A 675 16.44 -23.89 -0.92
N MET A 676 16.66 -23.63 0.38
CA MET A 676 15.91 -22.63 1.13
C MET A 676 16.21 -21.22 0.61
N THR A 677 17.48 -20.84 0.45
CA THR A 677 17.81 -19.49 -0.04
C THR A 677 17.25 -19.23 -1.44
N VAL A 678 17.39 -20.17 -2.37
CA VAL A 678 16.84 -20.03 -3.73
C VAL A 678 15.31 -20.05 -3.70
N GLY A 679 14.72 -20.98 -2.93
CA GLY A 679 13.28 -21.14 -2.79
C GLY A 679 12.57 -19.95 -2.15
N GLY A 680 13.24 -19.20 -1.28
CA GLY A 680 12.71 -18.00 -0.62
C GLY A 680 13.07 -16.69 -1.31
N PHE A 681 14.25 -16.57 -1.90
CA PHE A 681 14.69 -15.34 -2.56
C PHE A 681 13.89 -15.06 -3.83
N LEU A 682 13.58 -16.10 -4.62
CA LEU A 682 12.88 -15.93 -5.88
C LEU A 682 11.43 -15.42 -5.70
N PRO A 683 10.58 -15.99 -4.82
CA PRO A 683 9.26 -15.42 -4.53
C PRO A 683 9.35 -14.03 -3.90
N PHE A 684 10.34 -13.79 -3.03
CA PHE A 684 10.59 -12.48 -2.44
C PHE A 684 10.92 -11.43 -3.50
N SER A 685 11.80 -11.74 -4.47
CA SER A 685 12.19 -10.82 -5.54
C SER A 685 11.00 -10.42 -6.43
N ALA A 686 10.03 -11.32 -6.61
CA ALA A 686 8.82 -11.06 -7.38
C ALA A 686 7.86 -10.07 -6.69
N ILE A 687 7.96 -9.91 -5.37
CA ILE A 687 7.08 -9.05 -4.58
C ILE A 687 7.81 -7.86 -3.93
N SER A 688 9.12 -7.70 -4.12
CA SER A 688 9.92 -6.75 -3.33
C SER A 688 9.50 -5.29 -3.51
N VAL A 689 9.05 -4.92 -4.70
CA VAL A 689 8.53 -3.57 -4.99
C VAL A 689 7.20 -3.34 -4.28
N GLU A 690 6.29 -4.31 -4.33
CA GLU A 690 4.98 -4.22 -3.68
C GLU A 690 5.10 -4.26 -2.16
N LEU A 691 6.08 -5.01 -1.66
CA LEU A 691 6.38 -5.10 -0.23
C LEU A 691 6.76 -3.74 0.36
N TYR A 692 7.44 -2.87 -0.40
CA TYR A 692 7.70 -1.48 0.02
C TYR A 692 6.41 -0.72 0.31
N TYR A 693 5.45 -0.78 -0.62
CA TYR A 693 4.16 -0.08 -0.48
C TYR A 693 3.31 -0.69 0.65
N ILE A 694 3.36 -2.01 0.82
CA ILE A 694 2.70 -2.68 1.96
C ILE A 694 3.34 -2.21 3.28
N PHE A 695 4.66 -2.15 3.38
CA PHE A 695 5.33 -1.67 4.59
C PHE A 695 5.04 -0.19 4.86
N ALA A 696 5.07 0.65 3.82
CA ALA A 696 4.75 2.07 3.94
C ALA A 696 3.31 2.33 4.42
N THR A 697 2.37 1.43 4.11
CA THR A 697 0.97 1.58 4.53
C THR A 697 0.62 0.87 5.85
N VAL A 698 1.24 -0.27 6.14
CA VAL A 698 1.06 -0.98 7.43
C VAL A 698 1.75 -0.23 8.55
N TRP A 699 2.96 0.27 8.30
CA TRP A 699 3.78 0.94 9.32
C TRP A 699 3.76 2.47 9.21
N GLY A 700 3.31 3.03 8.09
CA GLY A 700 3.10 4.47 7.95
C GLY A 700 1.70 4.92 8.35
N ARG A 701 1.38 6.17 8.03
CA ARG A 701 0.09 6.82 8.35
C ARG A 701 -0.92 6.73 7.20
N GLU A 702 -0.50 6.22 6.03
CA GLU A 702 -1.32 6.11 4.84
C GLU A 702 -2.08 4.78 4.79
N GLN A 703 -3.39 4.83 4.64
CA GLN A 703 -4.21 3.62 4.50
C GLN A 703 -4.17 3.12 3.05
N TYR A 704 -3.77 1.86 2.85
CA TYR A 704 -3.78 1.25 1.52
C TYR A 704 -5.21 1.02 1.04
N THR A 705 -5.70 1.86 0.12
CA THR A 705 -7.07 1.77 -0.40
C THR A 705 -7.20 0.87 -1.63
N LEU A 706 -6.08 0.37 -2.18
CA LEU A 706 -6.05 -0.37 -3.44
C LEU A 706 -6.13 -1.88 -3.25
N TYR A 707 -7.21 -2.36 -2.64
CA TYR A 707 -7.43 -3.79 -2.39
C TYR A 707 -7.34 -4.67 -3.64
N GLY A 708 -7.63 -4.12 -4.83
CA GLY A 708 -7.45 -4.78 -6.13
C GLY A 708 -6.00 -5.20 -6.39
N ILE A 709 -5.04 -4.31 -6.20
CA ILE A 709 -3.61 -4.61 -6.41
C ILE A 709 -3.15 -5.65 -5.39
N LEU A 710 -3.55 -5.50 -4.12
CA LEU A 710 -3.17 -6.44 -3.06
C LEU A 710 -3.62 -7.88 -3.38
N PHE A 711 -4.81 -8.04 -3.97
CA PHE A 711 -5.29 -9.34 -4.44
C PHE A 711 -4.40 -9.94 -5.53
N PHE A 712 -4.01 -9.16 -6.54
CA PHE A 712 -3.15 -9.64 -7.61
C PHE A 712 -1.74 -10.00 -7.10
N VAL A 713 -1.15 -9.17 -6.26
CA VAL A 713 0.16 -9.44 -5.64
C VAL A 713 0.10 -10.72 -4.80
N PHE A 714 -0.96 -10.90 -4.02
CA PHE A 714 -1.18 -12.13 -3.26
C PHE A 714 -1.30 -13.36 -4.17
N ALA A 715 -2.07 -13.28 -5.25
CA ALA A 715 -2.21 -14.37 -6.22
C ALA A 715 -0.89 -14.72 -6.93
N ILE A 716 -0.12 -13.70 -7.33
CA ILE A 716 1.22 -13.87 -7.92
C ILE A 716 2.14 -14.60 -6.95
N LEU A 717 2.20 -14.16 -5.68
CA LEU A 717 3.05 -14.76 -4.67
C LEU A 717 2.76 -16.26 -4.49
N LEU A 718 1.48 -16.65 -4.45
CA LEU A 718 1.07 -18.06 -4.33
C LEU A 718 1.46 -18.86 -5.58
N SER A 719 1.26 -18.29 -6.78
CA SER A 719 1.59 -18.93 -8.05
C SER A 719 3.09 -19.13 -8.23
N VAL A 720 3.89 -18.07 -8.03
CA VAL A 720 5.36 -18.09 -8.06
C VAL A 720 5.89 -19.13 -7.08
N GLY A 721 5.38 -19.11 -5.83
CA GLY A 721 5.74 -20.08 -4.81
C GLY A 721 5.43 -21.52 -5.23
N ALA A 722 4.25 -21.79 -5.79
CA ALA A 722 3.91 -23.13 -6.29
C ALA A 722 4.84 -23.61 -7.40
N CYS A 723 5.14 -22.77 -8.39
CA CYS A 723 6.04 -23.11 -9.50
C CYS A 723 7.47 -23.42 -9.03
N ILE A 724 8.03 -22.58 -8.15
CA ILE A 724 9.37 -22.77 -7.61
C ILE A 724 9.45 -24.02 -6.73
N SER A 725 8.41 -24.27 -5.93
CA SER A 725 8.33 -25.50 -5.13
C SER A 725 8.43 -26.75 -6.01
N ILE A 726 7.67 -26.80 -7.11
CA ILE A 726 7.67 -27.93 -8.05
C ILE A 726 9.07 -28.09 -8.67
N ALA A 727 9.69 -27.00 -9.12
CA ALA A 727 11.04 -27.02 -9.71
C ALA A 727 12.10 -27.56 -8.75
N LEU A 728 12.14 -27.02 -7.52
CA LEU A 728 13.11 -27.45 -6.51
C LEU A 728 12.86 -28.89 -6.04
N THR A 729 11.59 -29.30 -5.95
CA THR A 729 11.23 -30.69 -5.63
C THR A 729 11.73 -31.64 -6.72
N TYR A 730 11.55 -31.28 -8.00
CA TYR A 730 12.07 -32.08 -9.11
C TYR A 730 13.60 -32.17 -9.10
N PHE A 731 14.32 -31.06 -8.90
CA PHE A 731 15.78 -31.09 -8.80
C PHE A 731 16.28 -31.92 -7.62
N GLN A 732 15.56 -31.88 -6.50
CA GLN A 732 15.85 -32.73 -5.35
C GLN A 732 15.70 -34.21 -5.67
N LEU A 733 14.57 -34.60 -6.29
CA LEU A 733 14.30 -36.01 -6.63
C LEU A 733 15.26 -36.52 -7.70
N SER A 734 15.65 -35.66 -8.65
CA SER A 734 16.67 -35.95 -9.66
C SER A 734 18.06 -36.16 -9.05
N GLY A 735 18.30 -35.69 -7.84
CA GLY A 735 19.48 -35.99 -7.03
C GLY A 735 19.35 -37.24 -6.17
N GLU A 736 18.34 -38.09 -6.37
CA GLU A 736 18.07 -39.30 -5.57
C GLU A 736 17.79 -39.04 -4.08
N ASP A 737 17.43 -37.81 -3.70
CA ASP A 737 17.08 -37.48 -2.30
C ASP A 737 15.57 -37.49 -2.10
N TYR A 738 15.05 -38.60 -1.57
CA TYR A 738 13.63 -38.80 -1.30
C TYR A 738 13.06 -37.98 -0.12
N ARG A 739 13.87 -37.21 0.63
CA ARG A 739 13.42 -36.47 1.83
C ARG A 739 12.73 -35.14 1.49
N TRP A 740 11.70 -35.18 0.65
CA TRP A 740 11.05 -33.99 0.11
C TRP A 740 10.07 -33.34 1.10
N TRP A 741 9.41 -34.12 1.98
CA TRP A 741 8.33 -33.65 2.87
C TRP A 741 8.63 -32.36 3.65
N TRP A 742 9.76 -32.32 4.37
CA TRP A 742 10.17 -31.13 5.12
C TRP A 742 10.83 -30.08 4.23
N ARG A 743 11.59 -30.53 3.22
CA ARG A 743 12.30 -29.63 2.31
C ARG A 743 11.34 -28.79 1.47
N SER A 744 10.20 -29.34 1.06
CA SER A 744 9.17 -28.58 0.34
C SER A 744 8.56 -27.49 1.23
N VAL A 745 8.32 -27.75 2.52
CA VAL A 745 7.82 -26.69 3.42
C VAL A 745 8.87 -25.60 3.59
N LEU A 746 10.13 -25.99 3.79
CA LEU A 746 11.24 -25.09 4.07
C LEU A 746 11.68 -24.25 2.85
N SER A 747 11.52 -24.75 1.63
CA SER A 747 11.98 -24.07 0.40
C SER A 747 11.31 -22.71 0.22
N VAL A 748 10.02 -22.68 -0.10
CA VAL A 748 9.26 -21.45 -0.34
C VAL A 748 8.81 -20.82 0.98
N GLY A 749 8.63 -21.60 2.04
CA GLY A 749 8.35 -21.06 3.38
C GLY A 749 9.42 -20.05 3.83
N SER A 750 10.69 -20.29 3.47
CA SER A 750 11.78 -19.36 3.80
C SER A 750 11.63 -17.94 3.22
N THR A 751 10.70 -17.69 2.28
CA THR A 751 10.32 -16.33 1.85
C THR A 751 9.97 -15.44 3.05
N GLY A 752 9.37 -16.00 4.10
CA GLY A 752 9.08 -15.27 5.34
C GLY A 752 10.31 -14.71 6.05
N LEU A 753 11.46 -15.40 5.95
CA LEU A 753 12.74 -14.91 6.46
C LEU A 753 13.25 -13.73 5.64
N PHE A 754 13.14 -13.79 4.31
CA PHE A 754 13.52 -12.67 3.43
C PHE A 754 12.64 -11.44 3.67
N ILE A 755 11.35 -11.61 3.93
CA ILE A 755 10.45 -10.51 4.32
C ILE A 755 10.93 -9.86 5.64
N PHE A 756 11.36 -10.66 6.63
CA PHE A 756 11.92 -10.11 7.86
C PHE A 756 13.26 -9.40 7.66
N LEU A 757 14.16 -9.95 6.84
CA LEU A 757 15.42 -9.26 6.48
C LEU A 757 15.16 -7.95 5.74
N TYR A 758 14.15 -7.92 4.87
CA TYR A 758 13.69 -6.69 4.25
C TYR A 758 13.14 -5.69 5.26
N SER A 759 12.43 -6.12 6.31
CA SER A 759 11.99 -5.20 7.36
C SER A 759 13.16 -4.53 8.08
N VAL A 760 14.30 -5.23 8.26
CA VAL A 760 15.52 -4.63 8.83
C VAL A 760 16.09 -3.56 7.90
N PHE A 761 16.16 -3.85 6.60
CA PHE A 761 16.58 -2.87 5.59
C PHE A 761 15.65 -1.66 5.54
N TYR A 762 14.34 -1.89 5.55
CA TYR A 762 13.32 -0.85 5.54
C TYR A 762 13.45 0.06 6.75
N TYR A 763 13.56 -0.53 7.95
CA TYR A 763 13.73 0.22 9.19
C TYR A 763 14.99 1.11 9.14
N ALA A 764 16.12 0.56 8.74
CA ALA A 764 17.42 1.26 8.80
C ALA A 764 17.66 2.28 7.68
N ARG A 765 17.08 2.10 6.49
CA ARG A 765 17.42 2.90 5.30
C ARG A 765 16.24 3.66 4.69
N ARG A 766 15.01 3.32 5.06
CA ARG A 766 13.80 3.89 4.42
C ARG A 766 12.83 4.51 5.41
N SER A 767 12.82 4.05 6.66
CA SER A 767 11.95 4.61 7.69
C SER A 767 12.67 5.69 8.50
N ASN A 768 11.94 6.73 8.89
CA ASN A 768 12.37 7.72 9.88
C ASN A 768 11.96 7.34 11.31
N MET A 769 11.61 6.07 11.53
CA MET A 769 11.15 5.57 12.83
C MET A 769 12.34 5.45 13.79
N SER A 770 12.13 5.85 15.04
CA SER A 770 13.15 5.80 16.08
C SER A 770 12.52 5.48 17.44
N GLY A 771 13.33 5.35 18.49
CA GLY A 771 12.83 5.11 19.85
C GLY A 771 12.53 3.64 20.15
N ALA A 772 12.58 3.29 21.43
CA ALA A 772 12.51 1.90 21.89
C ALA A 772 11.12 1.27 21.67
N VAL A 773 10.05 2.04 21.90
CA VAL A 773 8.66 1.58 21.76
C VAL A 773 8.38 1.16 20.32
N GLN A 774 8.58 2.09 19.38
CA GLN A 774 8.37 1.84 17.95
C GLN A 774 9.27 0.71 17.42
N THR A 775 10.52 0.61 17.87
CA THR A 775 11.46 -0.44 17.44
C THR A 775 10.99 -1.84 17.83
N VAL A 776 10.62 -2.03 19.10
CA VAL A 776 10.20 -3.35 19.61
C VAL A 776 8.91 -3.79 18.95
N GLU A 777 7.97 -2.86 18.76
CA GLU A 777 6.72 -3.14 18.08
C GLU A 777 6.92 -3.50 16.59
N PHE A 778 7.71 -2.69 15.88
CA PHE A 778 8.03 -2.91 14.47
C PHE A 778 8.65 -4.28 14.24
N PHE A 779 9.72 -4.61 14.95
CA PHE A 779 10.41 -5.89 14.77
C PHE A 779 9.60 -7.07 15.33
N GLY A 780 8.86 -6.87 16.42
CA GLY A 780 8.00 -7.89 17.01
C GLY A 780 6.93 -8.37 16.03
N TYR A 781 6.10 -7.46 15.51
CA TYR A 781 5.05 -7.85 14.57
C TYR A 781 5.58 -8.13 13.15
N SER A 782 6.72 -7.55 12.72
CA SER A 782 7.36 -7.94 11.47
C SER A 782 7.88 -9.38 11.50
N LEU A 783 8.43 -9.82 12.64
CA LEU A 783 8.83 -11.21 12.85
C LEU A 783 7.63 -12.16 12.81
N LEU A 784 6.54 -11.80 13.49
CA LEU A 784 5.29 -12.58 13.44
C LEU A 784 4.71 -12.63 12.02
N THR A 785 4.76 -11.53 11.28
CA THR A 785 4.32 -11.46 9.88
C THR A 785 5.16 -12.40 9.01
N GLY A 786 6.49 -12.33 9.13
CA GLY A 786 7.39 -13.28 8.45
C GLY A 786 7.09 -14.74 8.80
N TYR A 787 6.76 -15.03 10.06
CA TYR A 787 6.37 -16.36 10.51
C TYR A 787 5.04 -16.84 9.91
N VAL A 788 4.03 -15.97 9.83
CA VAL A 788 2.75 -16.26 9.16
C VAL A 788 2.97 -16.58 7.67
N PHE A 789 3.76 -15.75 6.98
CA PHE A 789 4.11 -16.01 5.58
C PHE A 789 4.88 -17.32 5.41
N PHE A 790 5.78 -17.67 6.35
CA PHE A 790 6.48 -18.93 6.34
C PHE A 790 5.53 -20.14 6.40
N LEU A 791 4.57 -20.13 7.33
CA LEU A 791 3.59 -21.20 7.48
C LEU A 791 2.67 -21.30 6.25
N MET A 792 2.17 -20.16 5.78
CA MET A 792 1.26 -20.08 4.63
C MET A 792 1.93 -20.56 3.33
N LEU A 793 3.08 -19.98 2.98
CA LEU A 793 3.80 -20.33 1.75
C LEU A 793 4.41 -21.74 1.83
N GLY A 794 4.88 -22.16 3.01
CA GLY A 794 5.32 -23.53 3.24
C GLY A 794 4.21 -24.56 2.99
N THR A 795 2.96 -24.22 3.32
CA THR A 795 1.79 -25.08 3.07
C THR A 795 1.45 -25.17 1.58
N ILE A 796 1.44 -24.03 0.87
CA ILE A 796 1.28 -24.00 -0.60
C ILE A 796 2.37 -24.82 -1.29
N SER A 797 3.61 -24.62 -0.85
CA SER A 797 4.77 -25.34 -1.35
C SER A 797 4.62 -26.85 -1.19
N PHE A 798 4.24 -27.32 0.01
CA PHE A 798 4.03 -28.74 0.28
C PHE A 798 2.93 -29.37 -0.56
N PHE A 799 1.74 -28.74 -0.63
CA PHE A 799 0.64 -29.29 -1.42
C PHE A 799 0.93 -29.28 -2.93
N SER A 800 1.72 -28.31 -3.41
CA SER A 800 2.17 -28.25 -4.80
C SER A 800 3.16 -29.38 -5.11
N SER A 801 4.15 -29.60 -4.24
CA SER A 801 5.08 -30.74 -4.32
C SER A 801 4.35 -32.08 -4.26
N LEU A 802 3.41 -32.25 -3.33
CA LEU A 802 2.65 -33.50 -3.18
C LEU A 802 1.85 -33.83 -4.43
N LYS A 803 1.17 -32.83 -5.02
CA LYS A 803 0.44 -33.00 -6.29
C LYS A 803 1.39 -33.37 -7.43
N PHE A 804 2.53 -32.69 -7.53
CA PHE A 804 3.54 -32.98 -8.54
C PHE A 804 4.12 -34.40 -8.41
N ILE A 805 4.51 -34.80 -7.20
CA ILE A 805 5.06 -36.13 -6.93
C ILE A 805 4.05 -37.22 -7.27
N ARG A 806 2.79 -37.06 -6.85
CA ARG A 806 1.73 -38.00 -7.25
C ARG A 806 1.58 -38.05 -8.77
N TYR A 807 1.61 -36.91 -9.45
CA TYR A 807 1.50 -36.87 -10.90
C TYR A 807 2.63 -37.65 -11.60
N ILE A 808 3.89 -37.48 -11.21
CA ILE A 808 5.01 -38.17 -11.87
C ILE A 808 5.01 -39.68 -11.60
N TYR A 809 4.64 -40.12 -10.39
CA TYR A 809 4.67 -41.56 -10.03
C TYR A 809 3.39 -42.32 -10.42
N VAL A 810 2.24 -41.65 -10.59
CA VAL A 810 1.05 -42.30 -11.17
C VAL A 810 1.22 -42.54 -12.67
N ASN A 811 1.90 -41.64 -13.38
CA ASN A 811 2.17 -41.79 -14.81
C ASN A 811 3.39 -42.68 -15.10
N LEU A 812 4.08 -43.16 -14.06
CA LEU A 812 5.14 -44.14 -14.20
C LEU A 812 4.48 -45.50 -14.49
N LYS A 813 4.62 -46.00 -15.72
CA LYS A 813 4.28 -47.40 -16.00
C LYS A 813 5.26 -48.26 -15.21
N MET A 814 4.75 -49.04 -14.27
CA MET A 814 5.51 -50.09 -13.62
C MET A 814 4.63 -51.33 -13.73
N ASP A 815 5.01 -52.22 -14.65
CA ASP A 815 4.40 -53.54 -14.81
C ASP A 815 4.69 -54.44 -13.60
#